data_AF-A0L4D5-F1
#
_entry.id   AF-A0L4D5-F1
#
_cell.length_a   1.000
_cell.length_b   1.000
_cell.length_c   1.000
_cell.angle_alpha   90.00
_cell.angle_beta   90.00
_cell.angle_gamma   90.00
#
_symmetry.space_group_name_H-M   'P 1'
#
loop_
_entity.id
_entity.type
_entity.pdbx_description
1 polymer ?
#
loop_
_entity_poly.entity_id
_entity_poly.type
_entity_poly.pdbx_seq_one_letter_code
_entity_poly.pdbx_strand_id
1 'polypeptide(L)'
;MNAQPNKRTKPWAVPGLLLLVMVLFIPVRGWAFSTELQHEPSPSGKGDTLSFELPSNDQLPSWELIRPKVLRLKVPNLLALPHTRIDPKTTRYIRNIVVEEIAGELGLYITLELKVPLLTFRHQVTEAKRRHPSRYILYIEPTPMPNPQDVTRIRGARILPGAEGTLVVIDHVGSAEIKDQNIDHAQHAIRLQWQGAAMDKFWIAPQPAGLVTAIHTYTFSNDLLEMEIAFHPRTGSVELHQNPKSGTLIIELRTQNMKDVKRKQDIDTILTNRLQAVAEGLPLPLNRITPIFKPSSEVVKLADQEVTEEYFMNNALAAEKDHQYGKARGYLDAILRTFPQTQNRELLAFYKVDLGKKMQWEKAGWLLEELTGVLNTYPNHYRYPEYRLLQLQLMNGAHQSERALAAMNDPNLPMNDARVVLEQARAEKGMGHDVEALERLYYLLEKMPDANVRERAGAYFELVDLETQRNHLEKAVKILEEIPDPEMTFLANDPDRYIQLATAYYNHNDFPKALDLYIRILDAYPDTPAVTPWAMLRAAMCYRFMNKEDEAKRLLDRLGLIYPNSGAQLWGRIFRVEMDGKRDVKERLQELDEIIASNPRGKAIFEAYFAKSQLQGDSGDHESSLKTLNYLLTMLDIGFERNRANLLRRRYLQAGMEQALTQRQPEYAMSLAETYGEDWRRFNLFVVPRTQLSEALMRLGQYREAQPLLAVNDDVESKRLHKLADDLANGIYPKVDQDRSLVNEREARVRVAEAERRREKEDWVAILDLLNRLPIKGLSEGERDERLRLLAKAESERGRFPQAVQNLEDLLFNRPMGDGKDYYWYATVQQAWRGDEKALPVYRKVADEAEKVQFKALALMRIGDILQKQRNLTEAKQAFEKAAELDPQASWAPMARENAKQLELVQEMAP
;
A
#
# COMPACT_ATOMS: atom_id res chain seq x y z
N MET A 1 7.65 -7.58 -70.18
CA MET A 1 6.63 -8.58 -69.77
C MET A 1 5.95 -8.00 -68.54
N ASN A 2 4.93 -7.15 -68.73
CA ASN A 2 3.48 -7.45 -68.59
C ASN A 2 3.14 -7.96 -67.18
N ALA A 3 2.25 -7.36 -66.37
CA ALA A 3 1.19 -6.42 -66.64
C ALA A 3 0.78 -5.60 -65.39
N GLN A 4 0.04 -4.53 -65.67
CA GLN A 4 -0.49 -3.46 -64.83
C GLN A 4 -1.76 -3.84 -63.98
N PRO A 5 -2.28 -2.90 -63.15
CA PRO A 5 -3.17 -3.13 -62.00
C PRO A 5 -4.68 -2.90 -62.26
N ASN A 6 -5.52 -3.31 -61.31
CA ASN A 6 -6.95 -2.93 -61.21
C ASN A 6 -7.28 -2.59 -59.73
N LYS A 7 -7.67 -1.36 -59.38
CA LYS A 7 -8.98 -0.67 -59.50
C LYS A 7 -9.96 -0.98 -58.35
N ARG A 8 -10.10 0.04 -57.48
CA ARG A 8 -11.30 0.62 -56.83
C ARG A 8 -12.54 -0.27 -56.62
N THR A 9 -12.95 -0.39 -55.36
CA THR A 9 -14.37 -0.28 -54.94
C THR A 9 -14.50 0.50 -53.63
N LYS A 10 -15.58 1.29 -53.55
CA LYS A 10 -16.03 2.21 -52.49
C LYS A 10 -16.84 1.45 -51.40
N PRO A 11 -17.31 2.12 -50.33
CA PRO A 11 -17.45 1.56 -48.98
C PRO A 11 -18.73 0.75 -48.80
N TRP A 12 -18.67 -0.28 -47.97
CA TRP A 12 -19.85 -0.96 -47.44
C TRP A 12 -20.17 -0.43 -46.05
N ALA A 13 -21.43 -0.03 -45.91
CA ALA A 13 -22.07 0.35 -44.68
C ALA A 13 -21.98 -0.79 -43.65
N VAL A 14 -21.75 -0.42 -42.40
CA VAL A 14 -21.83 -1.28 -41.22
C VAL A 14 -23.31 -1.55 -40.92
N PRO A 15 -23.81 -2.80 -40.93
CA PRO A 15 -25.03 -3.14 -40.23
C PRO A 15 -24.65 -3.48 -38.79
N GLY A 16 -24.57 -2.45 -37.95
CA GLY A 16 -24.52 -2.60 -36.51
C GLY A 16 -25.93 -2.85 -35.99
N LEU A 17 -26.43 -4.09 -36.07
CA LEU A 17 -27.60 -4.54 -35.32
C LEU A 17 -27.85 -6.06 -35.46
N LEU A 18 -26.91 -6.94 -35.14
CA LEU A 18 -27.21 -8.40 -35.16
C LEU A 18 -26.33 -9.28 -34.25
N LEU A 19 -25.67 -8.70 -33.24
CA LEU A 19 -24.86 -9.46 -32.27
C LEU A 19 -25.43 -9.45 -30.84
N LEU A 20 -26.65 -8.95 -30.65
CA LEU A 20 -27.35 -8.98 -29.35
C LEU A 20 -28.37 -10.15 -29.21
N VAL A 21 -28.51 -11.00 -30.23
CA VAL A 21 -29.52 -12.09 -30.23
C VAL A 21 -28.91 -13.49 -29.99
N MET A 22 -27.59 -13.68 -30.12
CA MET A 22 -26.98 -15.02 -29.96
C MET A 22 -26.54 -15.37 -28.53
N VAL A 23 -26.54 -14.44 -27.57
CA VAL A 23 -26.27 -14.78 -26.14
C VAL A 23 -27.53 -15.32 -25.43
N LEU A 24 -28.70 -15.32 -26.09
CA LEU A 24 -29.96 -15.85 -25.54
C LEU A 24 -30.17 -17.37 -25.76
N PHE A 25 -29.21 -18.09 -26.37
CA PHE A 25 -29.36 -19.53 -26.69
C PHE A 25 -28.23 -20.42 -26.17
N ILE A 26 -27.52 -20.01 -25.10
CA ILE A 26 -26.89 -21.03 -24.25
C ILE A 26 -28.02 -21.63 -23.42
N PRO A 27 -28.27 -22.96 -23.45
CA PRO A 27 -29.15 -23.61 -22.51
C PRO A 27 -28.43 -23.63 -21.16
N VAL A 28 -28.31 -22.45 -20.53
CA VAL A 28 -28.39 -22.40 -19.07
C VAL A 28 -29.66 -23.20 -18.79
N ARG A 29 -29.61 -24.19 -17.90
CA ARG A 29 -30.82 -24.82 -17.36
C ARG A 29 -31.58 -23.74 -16.59
N GLY A 30 -32.18 -22.82 -17.35
CA GLY A 30 -32.90 -21.65 -16.94
C GLY A 30 -34.27 -22.11 -16.50
N TRP A 31 -34.31 -22.70 -15.32
CA TRP A 31 -35.40 -22.43 -14.42
C TRP A 31 -35.26 -20.95 -14.08
N ALA A 32 -35.69 -20.06 -14.99
CA ALA A 32 -35.96 -18.68 -14.61
C ALA A 32 -37.02 -18.82 -13.50
N PHE A 33 -36.61 -18.61 -12.24
CA PHE A 33 -37.35 -18.93 -11.01
C PHE A 33 -38.56 -18.00 -10.86
N SER A 34 -39.49 -18.19 -11.77
CA SER A 34 -40.81 -17.63 -11.81
C SER A 34 -41.63 -18.53 -10.91
N THR A 35 -41.75 -18.18 -9.62
CA THR A 35 -42.52 -18.98 -8.67
C THR A 35 -43.92 -18.39 -8.55
N GLU A 36 -44.93 -19.25 -8.47
CA GLU A 36 -46.31 -18.80 -8.27
C GLU A 36 -46.55 -18.65 -6.77
N LEU A 37 -46.99 -17.46 -6.34
CA LEU A 37 -47.43 -17.23 -4.98
C LEU A 37 -48.84 -17.80 -4.82
N GLN A 38 -48.93 -18.96 -4.18
CA GLN A 38 -50.18 -19.67 -3.95
C GLN A 38 -50.80 -19.23 -2.61
N HIS A 39 -52.11 -19.00 -2.61
CA HIS A 39 -52.92 -18.75 -1.41
C HIS A 39 -53.90 -19.90 -1.19
N GLU A 40 -53.97 -20.38 0.05
CA GLU A 40 -54.92 -21.40 0.49
C GLU A 40 -55.47 -21.00 1.88
N PRO A 41 -56.69 -21.41 2.26
CA PRO A 41 -57.12 -21.34 3.66
C PRO A 41 -56.15 -22.16 4.53
N SER A 42 -55.79 -21.63 5.70
CA SER A 42 -54.90 -22.35 6.63
C SER A 42 -55.49 -23.72 6.99
N PRO A 43 -54.66 -24.78 7.15
CA PRO A 43 -55.11 -26.10 7.60
C PRO A 43 -55.87 -26.09 8.94
N SER A 44 -55.73 -25.03 9.75
CA SER A 44 -56.52 -24.85 10.97
C SER A 44 -57.97 -24.42 10.73
N GLY A 45 -58.32 -24.05 9.49
CA GLY A 45 -59.56 -23.38 9.11
C GLY A 45 -59.69 -21.95 9.65
N LYS A 46 -58.69 -21.47 10.41
CA LYS A 46 -58.76 -20.20 11.14
C LYS A 46 -58.01 -19.05 10.48
N GLY A 47 -57.18 -19.28 9.45
CA GLY A 47 -56.45 -18.21 8.77
C GLY A 47 -56.12 -18.45 7.30
N ASP A 48 -55.12 -17.75 6.80
CA ASP A 48 -54.62 -17.83 5.43
C ASP A 48 -53.23 -18.51 5.41
N THR A 49 -52.92 -19.17 4.31
CA THR A 49 -51.60 -19.72 4.01
C THR A 49 -51.12 -19.14 2.69
N LEU A 50 -49.94 -18.56 2.69
CA LEU A 50 -49.22 -18.16 1.49
C LEU A 50 -48.06 -19.12 1.26
N SER A 51 -47.81 -19.52 0.02
CA SER A 51 -46.67 -20.38 -0.25
C SER A 51 -46.08 -20.14 -1.63
N PHE A 52 -44.78 -20.32 -1.75
CA PHE A 52 -44.04 -20.18 -3.00
C PHE A 52 -42.76 -21.00 -2.94
N GLU A 53 -42.22 -21.34 -4.09
CA GLU A 53 -40.98 -22.11 -4.20
C GLU A 53 -39.76 -21.21 -3.91
N LEU A 54 -38.75 -21.75 -3.24
CA LEU A 54 -37.48 -21.09 -2.96
C LEU A 54 -36.40 -21.57 -3.94
N PRO A 55 -35.52 -20.68 -4.41
CA PRO A 55 -34.40 -21.06 -5.27
C PRO A 55 -33.35 -21.89 -4.54
N SER A 56 -33.15 -21.67 -3.23
CA SER A 56 -32.31 -22.50 -2.36
C SER A 56 -32.84 -22.53 -0.92
N ASN A 57 -32.41 -23.52 -0.14
CA ASN A 57 -32.74 -23.64 1.28
C ASN A 57 -31.94 -22.68 2.17
N ASP A 58 -30.82 -22.16 1.67
CA ASP A 58 -29.78 -21.54 2.48
C ASP A 58 -30.19 -20.14 2.97
N GLN A 59 -31.19 -19.52 2.32
CA GLN A 59 -31.68 -18.19 2.69
C GLN A 59 -33.20 -18.20 2.85
N LEU A 60 -33.62 -18.47 4.08
CA LEU A 60 -35.03 -18.43 4.47
C LEU A 60 -35.60 -17.01 4.32
N PRO A 61 -36.81 -16.85 3.75
CA PRO A 61 -37.52 -15.57 3.78
C PRO A 61 -37.67 -15.05 5.20
N SER A 62 -37.31 -13.78 5.40
CA SER A 62 -37.51 -13.09 6.67
C SER A 62 -38.69 -12.14 6.54
N TRP A 63 -39.39 -11.88 7.64
CA TRP A 63 -40.56 -11.02 7.62
C TRP A 63 -40.56 -10.05 8.79
N GLU A 64 -41.05 -8.85 8.51
CA GLU A 64 -41.17 -7.76 9.46
C GLU A 64 -42.55 -7.12 9.34
N LEU A 65 -43.05 -6.57 10.44
CA LEU A 65 -44.33 -5.89 10.44
C LEU A 65 -44.09 -4.38 10.51
N ILE A 66 -44.19 -3.70 9.38
CA ILE A 66 -43.86 -2.28 9.22
C ILE A 66 -44.91 -1.38 9.87
N ARG A 67 -46.18 -1.80 9.79
CA ARG A 67 -47.33 -1.12 10.42
C ARG A 67 -48.24 -2.17 11.03
N PRO A 68 -49.16 -1.81 11.95
CA PRO A 68 -50.11 -2.77 12.55
C PRO A 68 -50.82 -3.66 11.53
N LYS A 69 -51.02 -3.19 10.30
CA LYS A 69 -51.69 -3.91 9.22
C LYS A 69 -50.81 -4.11 7.98
N VAL A 70 -49.48 -4.00 8.08
CA VAL A 70 -48.59 -4.16 6.92
C VAL A 70 -47.44 -5.08 7.30
N LEU A 71 -47.45 -6.28 6.73
CA LEU A 71 -46.37 -7.25 6.82
C LEU A 71 -45.50 -7.11 5.57
N ARG A 72 -44.18 -7.09 5.70
CA ARG A 72 -43.25 -7.19 4.58
C ARG A 72 -42.41 -8.45 4.74
N LEU A 73 -42.42 -9.28 3.71
CA LEU A 73 -41.60 -10.47 3.59
C LEU A 73 -40.44 -10.16 2.64
N LYS A 74 -39.21 -10.23 3.13
CA LYS A 74 -37.98 -10.17 2.33
C LYS A 74 -37.66 -11.57 1.83
N VAL A 75 -37.71 -11.76 0.52
CA VAL A 75 -37.40 -13.02 -0.15
C VAL A 75 -36.10 -12.85 -0.93
N PRO A 76 -34.95 -13.28 -0.37
CA PRO A 76 -33.67 -13.12 -1.06
C PRO A 76 -33.59 -14.03 -2.29
N ASN A 77 -32.82 -13.60 -3.29
CA ASN A 77 -32.52 -14.31 -4.55
C ASN A 77 -33.72 -14.70 -5.42
N LEU A 78 -34.93 -14.20 -5.13
CA LEU A 78 -36.09 -14.35 -6.00
C LEU A 78 -36.10 -13.21 -7.03
N LEU A 79 -36.14 -13.55 -8.33
CA LEU A 79 -36.04 -12.55 -9.40
C LEU A 79 -37.38 -11.94 -9.77
N ALA A 80 -38.44 -12.74 -9.80
CA ALA A 80 -39.77 -12.29 -10.18
C ALA A 80 -40.86 -13.21 -9.60
N LEU A 81 -42.04 -12.63 -9.37
CA LEU A 81 -43.29 -13.34 -9.10
C LEU A 81 -44.25 -13.02 -10.25
N PRO A 82 -44.23 -13.78 -11.36
CA PRO A 82 -44.79 -13.31 -12.64
C PRO A 82 -46.29 -13.07 -12.59
N HIS A 83 -47.03 -13.79 -11.75
CA HIS A 83 -48.49 -13.66 -11.65
C HIS A 83 -48.98 -13.98 -10.23
N THR A 84 -49.14 -12.97 -9.38
CA THR A 84 -49.81 -13.10 -8.08
C THR A 84 -51.33 -12.96 -8.26
N ARG A 85 -52.05 -14.05 -8.58
CA ARG A 85 -53.52 -14.06 -8.56
C ARG A 85 -54.04 -14.40 -7.16
N ILE A 86 -53.78 -13.53 -6.19
CA ILE A 86 -54.46 -13.61 -4.89
C ILE A 86 -55.66 -12.67 -4.96
N ASP A 87 -56.88 -13.21 -5.00
CA ASP A 87 -58.10 -12.41 -4.89
C ASP A 87 -58.27 -11.98 -3.43
N PRO A 88 -58.15 -10.68 -3.09
CA PRO A 88 -58.31 -10.23 -1.71
C PRO A 88 -59.68 -10.52 -1.11
N LYS A 89 -60.69 -10.86 -1.93
CA LYS A 89 -62.01 -11.26 -1.47
C LYS A 89 -62.03 -12.69 -0.91
N THR A 90 -61.17 -13.58 -1.39
CA THR A 90 -61.11 -14.98 -0.94
C THR A 90 -60.22 -15.18 0.28
N THR A 91 -59.28 -14.25 0.53
CA THR A 91 -58.45 -14.27 1.73
C THR A 91 -59.25 -13.88 2.98
N ARG A 92 -58.92 -14.44 4.14
CA ARG A 92 -59.54 -14.02 5.40
C ARG A 92 -58.91 -12.75 5.98
N TYR A 93 -57.62 -12.57 5.77
CA TYR A 93 -56.81 -11.55 6.45
C TYR A 93 -55.95 -10.69 5.54
N ILE A 94 -55.80 -11.02 4.27
CA ILE A 94 -54.95 -10.22 3.36
C ILE A 94 -55.81 -9.27 2.51
N ARG A 95 -55.69 -7.97 2.72
CA ARG A 95 -56.38 -6.93 1.95
C ARG A 95 -55.71 -6.62 0.62
N ASN A 96 -54.38 -6.57 0.60
CA ASN A 96 -53.61 -6.22 -0.60
C ASN A 96 -52.23 -6.86 -0.55
N ILE A 97 -51.60 -7.04 -1.72
CA ILE A 97 -50.24 -7.55 -1.85
C ILE A 97 -49.50 -6.69 -2.87
N VAL A 98 -48.35 -6.18 -2.46
CA VAL A 98 -47.44 -5.41 -3.31
C VAL A 98 -46.12 -6.16 -3.36
N VAL A 99 -45.58 -6.37 -4.57
CA VAL A 99 -44.27 -6.99 -4.77
C VAL A 99 -43.33 -5.92 -5.33
N GLU A 100 -42.20 -5.72 -4.66
CA GLU A 100 -41.18 -4.71 -5.01
C GLU A 100 -39.82 -5.40 -5.11
N GLU A 101 -38.94 -4.94 -6.00
CA GLU A 101 -37.54 -5.40 -6.01
C GLU A 101 -36.77 -4.84 -4.81
N ILE A 102 -35.81 -5.60 -4.29
CA ILE A 102 -34.94 -5.11 -3.22
C ILE A 102 -33.86 -4.22 -3.87
N ALA A 103 -33.87 -2.92 -3.56
CA ALA A 103 -32.90 -2.00 -4.13
C ALA A 103 -31.46 -2.42 -3.77
N GLY A 104 -30.65 -2.70 -4.79
CA GLY A 104 -29.23 -3.06 -4.64
C GLY A 104 -28.93 -4.51 -4.22
N GLU A 105 -29.95 -5.37 -4.10
CA GLU A 105 -29.77 -6.80 -3.78
C GLU A 105 -30.67 -7.66 -4.67
N LEU A 106 -30.23 -8.87 -5.02
CA LEU A 106 -31.09 -9.83 -5.73
C LEU A 106 -32.17 -10.34 -4.76
N GLY A 107 -33.44 -10.02 -5.03
CA GLY A 107 -34.58 -10.51 -4.26
C GLY A 107 -35.82 -9.62 -4.36
N LEU A 108 -36.88 -10.01 -3.67
CA LEU A 108 -38.17 -9.30 -3.65
C LEU A 108 -38.63 -8.97 -2.23
N TYR A 109 -39.28 -7.83 -2.07
CA TYR A 109 -40.16 -7.53 -0.96
C TYR A 109 -41.60 -7.86 -1.33
N ILE A 110 -42.24 -8.74 -0.57
CA ILE A 110 -43.67 -9.02 -0.65
C ILE A 110 -44.36 -8.33 0.53
N THR A 111 -45.03 -7.22 0.26
CA THR A 111 -45.74 -6.42 1.26
C THR A 111 -47.22 -6.79 1.28
N LEU A 112 -47.68 -7.41 2.36
CA LEU A 112 -49.08 -7.75 2.60
C LEU A 112 -49.75 -6.67 3.44
N GLU A 113 -50.78 -6.02 2.91
CA GLU A 113 -51.72 -5.24 3.71
C GLU A 113 -52.75 -6.18 4.34
N LEU A 114 -52.96 -6.09 5.64
CA LEU A 114 -53.78 -6.99 6.43
C LEU A 114 -55.12 -6.34 6.77
N LYS A 115 -56.20 -7.13 6.76
CA LYS A 115 -57.55 -6.68 7.12
C LYS A 115 -57.64 -6.31 8.60
N VAL A 116 -56.97 -7.08 9.46
CA VAL A 116 -56.91 -6.90 10.91
C VAL A 116 -55.45 -6.89 11.38
N PRO A 117 -55.13 -6.16 12.46
CA PRO A 117 -53.79 -6.16 13.03
C PRO A 117 -53.58 -7.41 13.92
N LEU A 118 -52.37 -7.55 14.46
CA LEU A 118 -52.03 -8.48 15.55
C LEU A 118 -52.18 -9.98 15.21
N LEU A 119 -52.04 -10.32 13.93
CA LEU A 119 -52.00 -11.71 13.49
C LEU A 119 -50.69 -12.39 13.90
N THR A 120 -50.77 -13.68 14.23
CA THR A 120 -49.60 -14.53 14.37
C THR A 120 -49.18 -14.97 12.98
N PHE A 121 -47.88 -14.85 12.68
CA PHE A 121 -47.33 -15.42 11.46
C PHE A 121 -46.38 -16.54 11.83
N ARG A 122 -46.51 -17.66 11.13
CA ARG A 122 -45.67 -18.85 11.30
C ARG A 122 -45.21 -19.25 9.92
N HIS A 123 -44.02 -19.82 9.81
CA HIS A 123 -43.56 -20.32 8.53
C HIS A 123 -43.06 -21.74 8.64
N GLN A 124 -43.02 -22.42 7.50
CA GLN A 124 -42.45 -23.74 7.36
C GLN A 124 -41.74 -23.78 6.01
N VAL A 125 -40.59 -24.44 5.95
CA VAL A 125 -39.96 -24.78 4.68
C VAL A 125 -40.02 -26.28 4.53
N THR A 126 -40.61 -26.70 3.41
CA THR A 126 -40.59 -28.10 3.02
C THR A 126 -39.27 -28.38 2.32
N GLU A 127 -38.58 -29.45 2.72
CA GLU A 127 -37.32 -29.83 2.08
C GLU A 127 -37.54 -30.14 0.59
N ALA A 128 -36.60 -29.69 -0.25
CA ALA A 128 -36.56 -30.05 -1.65
C ALA A 128 -36.56 -31.58 -1.81
N LYS A 129 -37.55 -32.10 -2.53
CA LYS A 129 -37.53 -33.51 -3.00
C LYS A 129 -36.89 -33.51 -4.39
N ARG A 130 -36.30 -34.63 -4.83
CA ARG A 130 -35.53 -34.77 -6.11
C ARG A 130 -36.15 -34.15 -7.39
N ARG A 131 -37.42 -33.74 -7.39
CA ARG A 131 -38.13 -33.08 -8.50
C ARG A 131 -38.89 -31.80 -8.13
N HIS A 132 -38.88 -31.38 -6.86
CA HIS A 132 -39.61 -30.20 -6.40
C HIS A 132 -38.65 -29.32 -5.59
N PRO A 133 -38.52 -28.03 -5.93
CA PRO A 133 -37.78 -27.10 -5.10
C PRO A 133 -38.44 -26.99 -3.73
N SER A 134 -37.68 -26.51 -2.76
CA SER A 134 -38.21 -26.27 -1.43
C SER A 134 -39.35 -25.28 -1.48
N ARG A 135 -40.45 -25.56 -0.78
CA ARG A 135 -41.59 -24.64 -0.72
C ARG A 135 -41.61 -23.93 0.62
N TYR A 136 -41.57 -22.61 0.58
CA TYR A 136 -41.84 -21.76 1.73
C TYR A 136 -43.35 -21.65 1.92
N ILE A 137 -43.80 -21.79 3.16
CA ILE A 137 -45.21 -21.71 3.55
C ILE A 137 -45.29 -20.74 4.72
N LEU A 138 -46.05 -19.66 4.57
CA LEU A 138 -46.36 -18.66 5.58
C LEU A 138 -47.83 -18.78 6.00
N TYR A 139 -48.06 -19.16 7.25
CA TYR A 139 -49.37 -19.18 7.89
C TYR A 139 -49.65 -17.81 8.52
N ILE A 140 -50.82 -17.25 8.25
CA ILE A 140 -51.32 -15.97 8.76
C ILE A 140 -52.62 -16.24 9.52
N GLU A 141 -52.56 -16.20 10.85
CA GLU A 141 -53.64 -16.67 11.70
C GLU A 141 -53.94 -15.68 12.83
N PRO A 142 -55.16 -15.69 13.39
CA PRO A 142 -55.44 -14.89 14.58
C PRO A 142 -54.56 -15.39 15.72
N THR A 143 -54.05 -14.46 16.53
CA THR A 143 -53.32 -14.83 17.73
C THR A 143 -54.31 -15.44 18.73
N PRO A 144 -54.17 -16.72 19.11
CA PRO A 144 -55.06 -17.36 20.06
C PRO A 144 -54.95 -16.66 21.41
N MET A 145 -56.09 -16.45 22.06
CA MET A 145 -56.08 -15.94 23.43
C MET A 145 -55.54 -17.02 24.38
N PRO A 146 -54.63 -16.69 25.30
CA PRO A 146 -54.25 -17.62 26.35
C PRO A 146 -55.48 -17.90 27.21
N ASN A 147 -55.98 -19.13 27.16
CA ASN A 147 -57.05 -19.60 28.01
C ASN A 147 -56.45 -20.57 29.05
N PRO A 148 -56.51 -20.27 30.35
CA PRO A 148 -56.00 -21.15 31.40
C PRO A 148 -56.58 -22.57 31.37
N GLN A 149 -57.79 -22.74 30.84
CA GLN A 149 -58.43 -24.06 30.74
C GLN A 149 -57.92 -24.91 29.57
N ASP A 150 -57.21 -24.30 28.62
CA ASP A 150 -56.66 -25.04 27.47
C ASP A 150 -55.37 -25.77 27.88
N VAL A 151 -55.10 -26.90 27.20
CA VAL A 151 -53.81 -27.59 27.32
C VAL A 151 -52.69 -26.62 26.96
N THR A 152 -51.64 -26.60 27.78
CA THR A 152 -50.54 -25.66 27.53
C THR A 152 -49.79 -26.05 26.28
N ARG A 153 -49.70 -25.12 25.32
CA ARG A 153 -48.94 -25.36 24.09
C ARG A 153 -47.93 -24.26 23.89
N ILE A 154 -46.66 -24.63 23.80
CA ILE A 154 -45.59 -23.69 23.45
C ILE A 154 -45.68 -23.41 21.94
N ARG A 155 -45.93 -22.15 21.59
CA ARG A 155 -46.23 -21.74 20.22
C ARG A 155 -45.02 -21.18 19.48
N GLY A 156 -44.11 -20.54 20.20
CA GLY A 156 -42.92 -19.94 19.65
C GLY A 156 -42.06 -19.36 20.76
N ALA A 157 -40.82 -19.03 20.41
CA ALA A 157 -39.93 -18.28 21.28
C ALA A 157 -39.18 -17.23 20.48
N ARG A 158 -38.76 -16.17 21.16
CA ARG A 158 -37.94 -15.12 20.59
C ARG A 158 -36.83 -14.77 21.56
N ILE A 159 -35.62 -14.64 21.02
CA ILE A 159 -34.46 -14.21 21.78
C ILE A 159 -34.27 -12.71 21.51
N LEU A 160 -34.15 -11.93 22.58
CA LEU A 160 -33.98 -10.48 22.54
C LEU A 160 -32.66 -10.13 23.23
N PRO A 161 -31.53 -10.12 22.49
CA PRO A 161 -30.27 -9.65 23.02
C PRO A 161 -30.34 -8.15 23.33
N GLY A 162 -29.62 -7.72 24.36
CA GLY A 162 -29.54 -6.32 24.76
C GLY A 162 -28.30 -6.07 25.61
N ALA A 163 -27.81 -4.84 25.65
CA ALA A 163 -26.58 -4.49 26.35
C ALA A 163 -26.63 -4.87 27.85
N GLU A 164 -27.82 -5.04 28.43
CA GLU A 164 -28.05 -5.44 29.83
C GLU A 164 -28.40 -6.93 30.02
N GLY A 165 -28.24 -7.77 28.99
CA GLY A 165 -28.53 -9.20 29.06
C GLY A 165 -29.47 -9.66 27.95
N THR A 166 -29.87 -10.93 27.95
CA THR A 166 -30.69 -11.54 26.91
C THR A 166 -32.01 -12.03 27.49
N LEU A 167 -33.13 -11.70 26.84
CA LEU A 167 -34.43 -12.29 27.19
C LEU A 167 -34.78 -13.40 26.22
N VAL A 168 -35.15 -14.57 26.72
CA VAL A 168 -35.86 -15.60 25.97
C VAL A 168 -37.33 -15.45 26.28
N VAL A 169 -38.10 -14.95 25.33
CA VAL A 169 -39.55 -14.74 25.46
C VAL A 169 -40.28 -15.89 24.78
N ILE A 170 -40.95 -16.71 25.57
CA ILE A 170 -41.67 -17.91 25.14
C ILE A 170 -43.18 -17.61 25.17
N ASP A 171 -43.86 -17.87 24.06
CA ASP A 171 -45.32 -17.75 23.94
C ASP A 171 -45.97 -19.09 24.14
N HIS A 172 -46.99 -19.11 24.99
CA HIS A 172 -47.78 -20.29 25.24
C HIS A 172 -49.26 -19.95 25.39
N VAL A 173 -50.10 -20.94 25.06
CA VAL A 173 -51.50 -20.98 25.52
C VAL A 173 -51.58 -21.85 26.76
N GLY A 174 -52.69 -21.84 27.49
CA GLY A 174 -52.87 -22.65 28.71
C GLY A 174 -52.21 -22.07 29.97
N SER A 175 -52.37 -22.77 31.09
CA SER A 175 -51.81 -22.38 32.40
C SER A 175 -51.12 -23.53 33.15
N ALA A 176 -50.48 -24.45 32.44
CA ALA A 176 -49.67 -25.48 33.06
C ALA A 176 -48.55 -24.83 33.88
N GLU A 177 -48.20 -25.45 35.00
CA GLU A 177 -47.15 -24.98 35.90
C GLU A 177 -45.80 -25.61 35.53
N ILE A 178 -44.73 -24.82 35.62
CA ILE A 178 -43.36 -25.33 35.48
C ILE A 178 -43.07 -26.13 36.75
N LYS A 179 -42.98 -27.45 36.63
CA LYS A 179 -42.86 -28.39 37.75
C LYS A 179 -41.49 -28.33 38.40
N ASP A 180 -40.45 -28.19 37.58
CA ASP A 180 -39.06 -28.09 38.04
C ASP A 180 -38.27 -27.16 37.11
N GLN A 181 -37.33 -26.43 37.71
CA GLN A 181 -36.37 -25.59 37.01
C GLN A 181 -34.97 -25.87 37.59
N ASN A 182 -34.08 -26.40 36.76
CA ASN A 182 -32.69 -26.64 37.16
C ASN A 182 -31.77 -25.71 36.35
N ILE A 183 -31.11 -24.78 37.05
CA ILE A 183 -30.11 -23.88 36.47
C ILE A 183 -28.74 -24.46 36.80
N ASP A 184 -28.10 -25.08 35.81
CA ASP A 184 -26.77 -25.63 35.94
C ASP A 184 -25.74 -24.64 35.37
N HIS A 185 -25.16 -23.82 36.25
CA HIS A 185 -24.12 -22.87 35.87
C HIS A 185 -22.81 -23.55 35.44
N ALA A 186 -22.56 -24.81 35.82
CA ALA A 186 -21.36 -25.54 35.41
C ALA A 186 -21.50 -26.10 33.99
N GLN A 187 -22.69 -26.56 33.63
CA GLN A 187 -23.02 -26.97 32.25
C GLN A 187 -23.47 -25.79 31.37
N HIS A 188 -23.63 -24.60 31.95
CA HIS A 188 -24.15 -23.41 31.30
C HIS A 188 -25.51 -23.67 30.63
N ALA A 189 -26.43 -24.32 31.34
CA ALA A 189 -27.74 -24.70 30.81
C ALA A 189 -28.87 -24.51 31.84
N ILE A 190 -30.07 -24.21 31.35
CA ILE A 190 -31.31 -24.19 32.14
C ILE A 190 -32.20 -25.29 31.62
N ARG A 191 -32.70 -26.16 32.49
CA ARG A 191 -33.71 -27.17 32.15
C ARG A 191 -35.03 -26.81 32.79
N LEU A 192 -36.06 -26.66 31.96
CA LEU A 192 -37.42 -26.37 32.36
C LEU A 192 -38.29 -27.60 32.12
N GLN A 193 -38.88 -28.14 33.18
CA GLN A 193 -39.78 -29.28 33.10
C GLN A 193 -41.23 -28.80 33.25
N TRP A 194 -42.01 -28.89 32.18
CA TRP A 194 -43.36 -28.35 32.09
C TRP A 194 -44.39 -29.48 31.98
N GLN A 195 -45.10 -29.74 33.08
CA GLN A 195 -46.05 -30.85 33.18
C GLN A 195 -47.40 -30.46 32.57
N GLY A 196 -47.93 -31.29 31.65
CA GLY A 196 -49.16 -31.00 30.92
C GLY A 196 -48.99 -30.02 29.76
N ALA A 197 -47.75 -29.70 29.38
CA ALA A 197 -47.43 -28.86 28.24
C ALA A 197 -47.05 -29.71 27.01
N ALA A 198 -47.37 -29.21 25.83
CA ALA A 198 -47.01 -29.80 24.54
C ALA A 198 -46.38 -28.76 23.62
N MET A 199 -45.59 -29.20 22.64
CA MET A 199 -45.12 -28.31 21.58
C MET A 199 -46.25 -28.08 20.57
N ASP A 200 -46.44 -26.83 20.13
CA ASP A 200 -47.26 -26.57 18.96
C ASP A 200 -46.60 -27.24 17.73
N LYS A 201 -47.41 -27.82 16.84
CA LYS A 201 -46.93 -28.51 15.64
C LYS A 201 -46.11 -27.62 14.69
N PHE A 202 -46.19 -26.31 14.86
CA PHE A 202 -45.43 -25.32 14.10
C PHE A 202 -44.28 -24.68 14.90
N TRP A 203 -43.88 -25.26 16.03
CA TRP A 203 -42.72 -24.78 16.78
C TRP A 203 -41.45 -24.87 15.93
N ILE A 204 -40.71 -23.76 15.93
CA ILE A 204 -39.35 -23.68 15.41
C ILE A 204 -38.51 -23.09 16.54
N ALA A 205 -37.44 -23.78 16.92
CA ALA A 205 -36.50 -23.25 17.89
C ALA A 205 -35.89 -21.94 17.34
N PRO A 206 -35.89 -20.84 18.10
CA PRO A 206 -35.30 -19.60 17.62
C PRO A 206 -33.79 -19.78 17.44
N GLN A 207 -33.23 -19.08 16.45
CA GLN A 207 -31.79 -19.05 16.24
C GLN A 207 -31.10 -18.48 17.49
N PRO A 208 -30.02 -19.10 17.98
CA PRO A 208 -29.25 -18.61 19.12
C PRO A 208 -28.82 -17.15 18.92
N ALA A 209 -28.91 -16.35 19.98
CA ALA A 209 -28.50 -14.95 19.96
C ALA A 209 -28.20 -14.48 21.39
N GLY A 210 -27.32 -13.48 21.52
CA GLY A 210 -26.97 -12.99 22.85
C GLY A 210 -26.30 -14.03 23.72
N LEU A 211 -26.72 -14.08 24.97
CA LEU A 211 -26.25 -15.05 25.94
C LEU A 211 -26.81 -16.46 25.71
N VAL A 212 -27.70 -16.68 24.74
CA VAL A 212 -28.25 -18.01 24.44
C VAL A 212 -27.42 -18.67 23.34
N THR A 213 -26.93 -19.89 23.61
CA THR A 213 -26.10 -20.66 22.66
C THR A 213 -26.88 -21.77 21.97
N ALA A 214 -27.91 -22.34 22.60
CA ALA A 214 -28.82 -23.30 21.98
C ALA A 214 -30.15 -23.39 22.75
N ILE A 215 -31.21 -23.84 22.06
CA ILE A 215 -32.49 -24.21 22.69
C ILE A 215 -32.91 -25.58 22.17
N HIS A 216 -33.04 -26.54 23.07
CA HIS A 216 -33.49 -27.91 22.80
C HIS A 216 -34.82 -28.18 23.50
N THR A 217 -35.66 -29.00 22.87
CA THR A 217 -36.97 -29.39 23.43
C THR A 217 -37.16 -30.89 23.31
N TYR A 218 -37.63 -31.52 24.38
CA TYR A 218 -37.84 -32.97 24.49
C TYR A 218 -39.27 -33.24 24.98
N THR A 219 -40.03 -34.05 24.25
CA THR A 219 -41.40 -34.45 24.63
C THR A 219 -41.42 -35.89 25.15
N PHE A 220 -41.97 -36.12 26.34
CA PHE A 220 -42.05 -37.44 26.96
C PHE A 220 -43.51 -37.97 27.01
N SER A 221 -43.67 -39.27 27.20
CA SER A 221 -44.98 -39.98 27.16
C SER A 221 -45.98 -39.59 28.25
N ASN A 222 -45.52 -38.92 29.32
CA ASN A 222 -46.34 -38.57 30.48
C ASN A 222 -46.83 -37.12 30.45
N ASP A 223 -47.09 -36.59 29.24
CA ASP A 223 -47.41 -35.17 29.00
C ASP A 223 -46.37 -34.21 29.61
N LEU A 224 -45.11 -34.64 29.70
CA LEU A 224 -44.01 -33.84 30.21
C LEU A 224 -43.22 -33.29 29.03
N LEU A 225 -43.07 -31.97 29.00
CA LEU A 225 -42.22 -31.27 28.06
C LEU A 225 -40.99 -30.75 28.81
N GLU A 226 -39.80 -31.10 28.35
CA GLU A 226 -38.55 -30.53 28.84
C GLU A 226 -37.96 -29.58 27.81
N MET A 227 -37.55 -28.39 28.26
CA MET A 227 -36.85 -27.41 27.44
C MET A 227 -35.49 -27.12 28.07
N GLU A 228 -34.42 -27.31 27.30
CA GLU A 228 -33.05 -27.02 27.70
C GLU A 228 -32.54 -25.81 26.94
N ILE A 229 -32.15 -24.77 27.67
CA ILE A 229 -31.60 -23.53 27.11
C ILE A 229 -30.14 -23.45 27.53
N ALA A 230 -29.24 -23.71 26.59
CA ALA A 230 -27.82 -23.51 26.79
C ALA A 230 -27.50 -22.02 26.67
N PHE A 231 -26.60 -21.54 27.53
CA PHE A 231 -26.21 -20.13 27.60
C PHE A 231 -24.69 -19.95 27.65
N HIS A 232 -24.23 -18.72 27.43
CA HIS A 232 -22.81 -18.38 27.37
C HIS A 232 -22.17 -18.45 28.77
N PRO A 233 -20.90 -18.88 28.92
CA PRO A 233 -20.21 -18.95 30.22
C PRO A 233 -20.11 -17.64 31.01
N ARG A 234 -20.37 -16.50 30.35
CA ARG A 234 -20.39 -15.16 30.97
C ARG A 234 -21.71 -14.83 31.66
N THR A 235 -22.73 -15.67 31.52
CA THR A 235 -24.02 -15.50 32.19
C THR A 235 -23.83 -15.70 33.70
N GLY A 236 -24.02 -14.62 34.45
CA GLY A 236 -23.89 -14.59 35.90
C GLY A 236 -25.17 -14.94 36.64
N SER A 237 -26.32 -14.51 36.12
CA SER A 237 -27.61 -14.86 36.71
C SER A 237 -28.66 -15.20 35.64
N VAL A 238 -29.62 -16.01 36.08
CA VAL A 238 -30.76 -16.46 35.30
C VAL A 238 -32.00 -16.23 36.15
N GLU A 239 -32.98 -15.50 35.62
CA GLU A 239 -34.25 -15.23 36.29
C GLU A 239 -35.42 -15.62 35.41
N LEU A 240 -36.48 -16.19 36.00
CA LEU A 240 -37.69 -16.56 35.31
C LEU A 240 -38.83 -15.64 35.72
N HIS A 241 -39.49 -15.07 34.72
CA HIS A 241 -40.63 -14.18 34.88
C HIS A 241 -41.82 -14.80 34.16
N GLN A 242 -42.71 -15.42 34.92
CA GLN A 242 -43.89 -16.10 34.37
C GLN A 242 -45.15 -15.30 34.67
N ASN A 243 -45.99 -15.09 33.66
CA ASN A 243 -47.35 -14.62 33.87
C ASN A 243 -48.32 -15.42 32.99
N PRO A 244 -48.98 -16.46 33.52
CA PRO A 244 -49.84 -17.34 32.75
C PRO A 244 -50.99 -16.60 32.03
N LYS A 245 -51.52 -15.52 32.63
CA LYS A 245 -52.59 -14.71 32.02
C LYS A 245 -52.12 -13.94 30.78
N SER A 246 -50.83 -13.65 30.70
CA SER A 246 -50.23 -13.01 29.53
C SER A 246 -49.89 -14.00 28.41
N GLY A 247 -49.97 -15.32 28.66
CA GLY A 247 -49.49 -16.35 27.74
C GLY A 247 -47.98 -16.26 27.47
N THR A 248 -47.21 -15.77 28.44
CA THR A 248 -45.77 -15.46 28.26
C THR A 248 -44.94 -15.96 29.43
N LEU A 249 -43.84 -16.61 29.08
CA LEU A 249 -42.72 -16.89 29.97
C LEU A 249 -41.50 -16.13 29.46
N ILE A 250 -40.85 -15.35 30.32
CA ILE A 250 -39.62 -14.64 30.00
C ILE A 250 -38.50 -15.22 30.85
N ILE A 251 -37.41 -15.63 30.22
CA ILE A 251 -36.20 -16.08 30.89
C ILE A 251 -35.14 -15.03 30.65
N GLU A 252 -34.69 -14.39 31.71
CA GLU A 252 -33.71 -13.33 31.68
C GLU A 252 -32.33 -13.90 32.00
N LEU A 253 -31.39 -13.72 31.08
CA LEU A 253 -29.98 -14.07 31.24
C LEU A 253 -29.19 -12.77 31.41
N ARG A 254 -28.39 -12.65 32.46
CA ARG A 254 -27.55 -11.47 32.73
C ARG A 254 -26.09 -11.84 32.85
N THR A 255 -25.18 -10.91 32.56
CA THR A 255 -23.76 -11.14 32.84
C THR A 255 -23.42 -10.82 34.30
N GLN A 256 -22.31 -11.35 34.82
CA GLN A 256 -21.88 -11.24 36.22
C GLN A 256 -21.71 -9.79 36.75
N ASN A 257 -21.61 -8.79 35.87
CA ASN A 257 -21.20 -7.42 36.23
C ASN A 257 -22.34 -6.36 36.16
N MET A 258 -23.60 -6.75 35.95
CA MET A 258 -24.69 -5.80 35.67
C MET A 258 -25.56 -5.47 36.89
N LYS A 259 -25.94 -4.19 37.05
CA LYS A 259 -26.87 -3.69 38.09
C LYS A 259 -28.21 -3.19 37.51
N ASP A 260 -29.10 -4.13 37.22
CA ASP A 260 -30.48 -4.31 37.73
C ASP A 260 -31.61 -3.23 37.65
N VAL A 261 -31.66 -2.28 36.70
CA VAL A 261 -32.85 -1.36 36.64
C VAL A 261 -33.61 -1.34 35.31
N LYS A 262 -32.97 -1.13 34.15
CA LYS A 262 -33.75 -0.92 32.91
C LYS A 262 -34.30 -2.22 32.34
N ARG A 263 -33.55 -3.32 32.36
CA ARG A 263 -34.04 -4.62 31.86
C ARG A 263 -35.31 -5.11 32.54
N LYS A 264 -35.42 -4.91 33.86
CA LYS A 264 -36.63 -5.22 34.62
C LYS A 264 -37.83 -4.38 34.15
N GLN A 265 -37.62 -3.10 33.88
CA GLN A 265 -38.67 -2.22 33.32
C GLN A 265 -39.13 -2.72 31.94
N ASP A 266 -38.22 -3.22 31.10
CA ASP A 266 -38.60 -3.80 29.80
C ASP A 266 -39.44 -5.05 29.99
N ILE A 267 -39.05 -5.96 30.90
CA ILE A 267 -39.80 -7.18 31.23
C ILE A 267 -41.20 -6.82 31.71
N ASP A 268 -41.30 -5.90 32.68
CA ASP A 268 -42.58 -5.43 33.22
C ASP A 268 -43.44 -4.79 32.12
N THR A 269 -42.83 -4.02 31.22
CA THR A 269 -43.50 -3.41 30.06
C THR A 269 -44.01 -4.46 29.08
N ILE A 270 -43.20 -5.48 28.76
CA ILE A 270 -43.59 -6.58 27.85
C ILE A 270 -44.77 -7.34 28.45
N LEU A 271 -44.68 -7.73 29.72
CA LEU A 271 -45.74 -8.47 30.42
C LEU A 271 -47.01 -7.63 30.54
N THR A 272 -46.90 -6.36 30.94
CA THR A 272 -48.04 -5.43 31.07
C THR A 272 -48.74 -5.20 29.74
N ASN A 273 -47.98 -4.92 28.67
CA ASN A 273 -48.52 -4.72 27.33
C ASN A 273 -49.23 -5.98 26.82
N ARG A 274 -48.67 -7.17 27.09
CA ARG A 274 -49.33 -8.44 26.71
C ARG A 274 -50.59 -8.68 27.52
N LEU A 275 -50.58 -8.44 28.83
CA LEU A 275 -51.77 -8.57 29.68
C LEU A 275 -52.90 -7.64 29.23
N GLN A 276 -52.58 -6.37 29.00
CA GLN A 276 -53.55 -5.38 28.53
C GLN A 276 -54.13 -5.80 27.18
N ALA A 277 -53.28 -6.22 26.25
CA ALA A 277 -53.70 -6.68 24.93
C ALA A 277 -54.58 -7.93 24.98
N VAL A 278 -54.28 -8.89 25.87
CA VAL A 278 -55.15 -10.05 26.12
C VAL A 278 -56.50 -9.60 26.70
N ALA A 279 -56.51 -8.67 27.65
CA ALA A 279 -57.74 -8.13 28.24
C ALA A 279 -58.62 -7.38 27.23
N GLU A 280 -58.01 -6.73 26.24
CA GLU A 280 -58.67 -6.06 25.11
C GLU A 280 -59.12 -7.05 24.01
N GLY A 281 -58.88 -8.36 24.17
CA GLY A 281 -59.22 -9.39 23.19
C GLY A 281 -58.32 -9.42 21.96
N LEU A 282 -57.14 -8.81 22.05
CA LEU A 282 -56.19 -8.56 20.97
C LEU A 282 -54.77 -9.01 21.35
N PRO A 283 -54.52 -10.31 21.61
CA PRO A 283 -53.22 -10.78 22.12
C PRO A 283 -52.05 -10.38 21.19
N LEU A 284 -50.98 -9.82 21.76
CA LEU A 284 -49.78 -9.44 21.01
C LEU A 284 -48.95 -10.69 20.65
N PRO A 285 -48.74 -11.01 19.38
CA PRO A 285 -47.89 -12.13 18.99
C PRO A 285 -46.39 -11.83 19.23
N LEU A 286 -45.53 -12.86 19.36
CA LEU A 286 -44.09 -12.72 19.70
C LEU A 286 -43.28 -11.86 18.72
N ASN A 287 -43.70 -11.78 17.47
CA ASN A 287 -43.12 -10.88 16.48
C ASN A 287 -43.36 -9.41 16.83
N ARG A 288 -44.22 -9.08 17.79
CA ARG A 288 -44.56 -7.73 18.27
C ARG A 288 -44.17 -7.47 19.73
N ILE A 289 -43.03 -7.97 20.16
CA ILE A 289 -42.42 -7.51 21.42
C ILE A 289 -41.89 -6.06 21.27
N THR A 290 -41.90 -5.53 20.04
CA THR A 290 -41.43 -4.19 19.69
C THR A 290 -42.55 -3.15 19.78
N PRO A 291 -42.25 -1.92 20.23
CA PRO A 291 -43.22 -0.83 20.21
C PRO A 291 -43.58 -0.52 18.75
N ILE A 292 -44.86 -0.61 18.43
CA ILE A 292 -45.38 -0.12 17.15
C ILE A 292 -45.61 1.37 17.30
N PHE A 293 -45.39 2.12 16.22
CA PHE A 293 -45.79 3.51 16.15
C PHE A 293 -47.28 3.63 16.50
N LYS A 294 -47.58 4.10 17.71
CA LYS A 294 -48.92 4.40 18.20
C LYS A 294 -49.02 5.92 18.29
N PRO A 295 -49.54 6.60 17.24
CA PRO A 295 -49.57 8.05 17.25
C PRO A 295 -50.34 8.55 18.48
N SER A 296 -49.76 9.50 19.19
CA SER A 296 -50.47 10.22 20.25
C SER A 296 -51.74 10.88 19.69
N SER A 297 -52.82 10.90 20.46
CA SER A 297 -54.02 11.69 20.14
C SER A 297 -53.83 13.19 20.41
N GLU A 298 -52.66 13.59 20.91
CA GLU A 298 -52.27 14.98 21.10
C GLU A 298 -52.16 15.71 19.75
N VAL A 299 -52.86 16.84 19.64
CA VAL A 299 -52.82 17.73 18.48
C VAL A 299 -52.06 18.99 18.90
N VAL A 300 -51.00 19.32 18.17
CA VAL A 300 -50.20 20.53 18.42
C VAL A 300 -50.44 21.52 17.28
N LYS A 301 -50.75 22.78 17.61
CA LYS A 301 -50.86 23.86 16.62
C LYS A 301 -49.46 24.41 16.31
N LEU A 302 -49.00 24.20 15.08
CA LEU A 302 -47.78 24.82 14.55
C LEU A 302 -48.18 25.83 13.47
N ALA A 303 -48.05 27.12 13.79
CA ALA A 303 -48.64 28.21 13.01
C ALA A 303 -50.17 28.02 12.84
N ASP A 304 -50.67 27.99 11.61
CA ASP A 304 -52.10 27.82 11.30
C ASP A 304 -52.52 26.36 11.03
N GLN A 305 -51.61 25.39 11.22
CA GLN A 305 -51.89 23.97 10.98
C GLN A 305 -51.91 23.17 12.28
N GLU A 306 -52.95 22.34 12.43
CA GLU A 306 -53.02 21.30 13.45
C GLU A 306 -52.23 20.10 12.96
N VAL A 307 -51.13 19.80 13.64
CA VAL A 307 -50.26 18.66 13.31
C VAL A 307 -50.33 17.60 14.40
N THR A 308 -50.22 16.35 13.98
CA THR A 308 -50.18 15.16 14.83
C THR A 308 -48.88 14.38 14.60
N GLU A 309 -48.55 13.42 15.47
CA GLU A 309 -47.44 12.51 15.22
C GLU A 309 -47.62 11.76 13.88
N GLU A 310 -48.86 11.38 13.55
CA GLU A 310 -49.21 10.71 12.29
C GLU A 310 -48.93 11.58 11.06
N TYR A 311 -49.21 12.89 11.14
CA TYR A 311 -48.89 13.83 10.05
C TYR A 311 -47.41 13.78 9.70
N PHE A 312 -46.53 13.93 10.68
CA PHE A 312 -45.10 13.92 10.44
C PHE A 312 -44.59 12.55 9.99
N MET A 313 -45.09 11.46 10.58
CA MET A 313 -44.67 10.11 10.21
C MET A 313 -45.06 9.76 8.77
N ASN A 314 -46.26 10.14 8.33
CA ASN A 314 -46.70 9.95 6.94
C ASN A 314 -45.84 10.76 5.96
N ASN A 315 -45.47 11.99 6.32
CA ASN A 315 -44.56 12.81 5.53
C ASN A 315 -43.13 12.25 5.49
N ALA A 316 -42.65 11.68 6.60
CA ALA A 316 -41.35 10.99 6.65
C ALA A 316 -41.32 9.79 5.69
N LEU A 317 -42.34 8.94 5.74
CA LEU A 317 -42.49 7.78 4.86
C LEU A 317 -42.63 8.17 3.38
N ALA A 318 -43.40 9.23 3.09
CA ALA A 318 -43.52 9.76 1.73
C ALA A 318 -42.16 10.27 1.21
N ALA A 319 -41.43 11.04 2.02
CA ALA A 319 -40.10 11.52 1.66
C ALA A 319 -39.09 10.38 1.48
N GLU A 320 -39.15 9.33 2.31
CA GLU A 320 -38.30 8.14 2.14
C GLU A 320 -38.61 7.43 0.81
N LYS A 321 -39.88 7.26 0.47
CA LYS A 321 -40.32 6.66 -0.80
C LYS A 321 -39.79 7.45 -2.00
N ASP A 322 -39.70 8.76 -1.88
CA ASP A 322 -39.13 9.65 -2.91
C ASP A 322 -37.59 9.76 -2.85
N HIS A 323 -36.91 8.89 -2.07
CA HIS A 323 -35.47 8.91 -1.80
C HIS A 323 -34.94 10.23 -1.21
N GLN A 324 -35.81 11.05 -0.63
CA GLN A 324 -35.47 12.31 0.07
C GLN A 324 -35.15 12.03 1.54
N TYR A 325 -34.17 11.18 1.81
CA TYR A 325 -33.88 10.68 3.16
C TYR A 325 -33.56 11.79 4.18
N GLY A 326 -32.89 12.87 3.76
CA GLY A 326 -32.61 14.01 4.64
C GLY A 326 -33.88 14.74 5.09
N LYS A 327 -34.88 14.83 4.19
CA LYS A 327 -36.19 15.39 4.50
C LYS A 327 -37.01 14.44 5.38
N ALA A 328 -36.99 13.14 5.07
CA ALA A 328 -37.62 12.11 5.89
C ALA A 328 -37.13 12.17 7.34
N ARG A 329 -35.81 12.25 7.52
CA ARG A 329 -35.15 12.44 8.81
C ARG A 329 -35.58 13.74 9.50
N GLY A 330 -35.66 14.85 8.77
CA GLY A 330 -36.13 16.13 9.29
C GLY A 330 -37.55 16.07 9.85
N TYR A 331 -38.44 15.28 9.24
CA TYR A 331 -39.77 15.02 9.80
C TYR A 331 -39.73 14.21 11.09
N LEU A 332 -38.85 13.21 11.21
CA LEU A 332 -38.67 12.45 12.46
C LEU A 332 -38.13 13.34 13.60
N ASP A 333 -37.18 14.23 13.29
CA ASP A 333 -36.69 15.23 14.24
C ASP A 333 -37.80 16.21 14.68
N ALA A 334 -38.70 16.58 13.77
CA ALA A 334 -39.86 17.40 14.09
C ALA A 334 -40.84 16.68 15.03
N ILE A 335 -41.07 15.37 14.87
CA ILE A 335 -41.87 14.58 15.82
C ILE A 335 -41.26 14.64 17.21
N LEU A 336 -39.98 14.31 17.33
CA LEU A 336 -39.29 14.21 18.62
C LEU A 336 -39.24 15.56 19.37
N ARG A 337 -39.20 16.68 18.63
CA ARG A 337 -39.24 18.03 19.18
C ARG A 337 -40.64 18.48 19.57
N THR A 338 -41.64 18.18 18.74
CA THR A 338 -43.03 18.62 18.93
C THR A 338 -43.74 17.79 19.99
N PHE A 339 -43.43 16.49 20.06
CA PHE A 339 -44.01 15.51 20.98
C PHE A 339 -42.92 14.89 21.87
N PRO A 340 -42.34 15.66 22.82
CA PRO A 340 -41.21 15.21 23.63
C PRO A 340 -41.58 14.09 24.62
N GLN A 341 -42.86 13.79 24.83
CA GLN A 341 -43.32 12.67 25.66
C GLN A 341 -43.89 11.51 24.84
N THR A 342 -43.57 11.47 23.53
CA THR A 342 -44.03 10.40 22.65
C THR A 342 -43.56 9.04 23.16
N GLN A 343 -44.50 8.09 23.23
CA GLN A 343 -44.19 6.68 23.54
C GLN A 343 -43.41 6.01 22.39
N ASN A 344 -43.35 6.65 21.22
CA ASN A 344 -42.69 6.13 20.02
C ASN A 344 -41.20 6.51 19.92
N ARG A 345 -40.63 7.14 20.96
CA ARG A 345 -39.30 7.76 20.88
C ARG A 345 -38.20 6.79 20.46
N GLU A 346 -38.18 5.59 21.04
CA GLU A 346 -37.20 4.55 20.70
C GLU A 346 -37.26 4.18 19.22
N LEU A 347 -38.47 3.88 18.72
CA LEU A 347 -38.71 3.52 17.33
C LEU A 347 -38.25 4.62 16.36
N LEU A 348 -38.61 5.87 16.66
CA LEU A 348 -38.23 7.03 15.86
C LEU A 348 -36.71 7.24 15.83
N ALA A 349 -36.04 7.02 16.97
CA ALA A 349 -34.59 7.17 17.08
C ALA A 349 -33.84 6.13 16.21
N PHE A 350 -34.26 4.86 16.24
CA PHE A 350 -33.68 3.83 15.37
C PHE A 350 -34.04 4.04 13.90
N TYR A 351 -35.25 4.49 13.59
CA TYR A 351 -35.64 4.77 12.20
C TYR A 351 -34.81 5.92 11.59
N LYS A 352 -34.41 6.91 12.39
CA LYS A 352 -33.44 7.93 11.95
C LYS A 352 -32.07 7.33 11.60
N VAL A 353 -31.59 6.34 12.34
CA VAL A 353 -30.34 5.62 12.03
C VAL A 353 -30.49 4.86 10.72
N ASP A 354 -31.60 4.15 10.51
CA ASP A 354 -31.88 3.45 9.25
C ASP A 354 -31.88 4.40 8.04
N LEU A 355 -32.50 5.58 8.18
CA LEU A 355 -32.44 6.62 7.14
C LEU A 355 -31.00 7.10 6.92
N GLY A 356 -30.24 7.33 7.99
CA GLY A 356 -28.82 7.71 7.91
C GLY A 356 -27.97 6.68 7.16
N LYS A 357 -28.24 5.38 7.37
CA LYS A 357 -27.61 4.28 6.62
C LYS A 357 -27.97 4.32 5.12
N LYS A 358 -29.23 4.56 4.78
CA LYS A 358 -29.70 4.66 3.38
C LYS A 358 -29.15 5.85 2.62
N MET A 359 -28.76 6.91 3.33
CA MET A 359 -28.12 8.08 2.73
C MET A 359 -26.71 7.81 2.20
N GLN A 360 -26.14 6.62 2.46
CA GLN A 360 -24.74 6.29 2.16
C GLN A 360 -23.81 7.41 2.61
N TRP A 361 -24.11 8.06 3.74
CA TRP A 361 -23.28 9.12 4.27
C TRP A 361 -21.97 8.51 4.77
N GLU A 362 -20.98 8.51 3.88
CA GLU A 362 -19.63 7.93 4.05
C GLU A 362 -18.90 8.50 5.28
N LYS A 363 -19.34 9.64 5.81
CA LYS A 363 -18.81 10.23 7.04
C LYS A 363 -19.33 9.48 8.26
N ALA A 364 -18.63 8.40 8.60
CA ALA A 364 -18.91 7.55 9.75
C ALA A 364 -19.14 8.32 11.07
N GLY A 365 -18.50 9.48 11.27
CA GLY A 365 -18.53 10.22 12.54
C GLY A 365 -19.93 10.54 13.09
N TRP A 366 -20.76 11.27 12.34
CA TRP A 366 -22.05 11.74 12.86
C TRP A 366 -23.07 10.58 13.04
N LEU A 367 -23.14 9.64 12.08
CA LEU A 367 -24.02 8.47 12.20
C LEU A 367 -23.59 7.58 13.37
N LEU A 368 -22.28 7.42 13.58
CA LEU A 368 -21.72 6.67 14.70
C LEU A 368 -22.08 7.31 16.04
N GLU A 369 -22.02 8.64 16.16
CA GLU A 369 -22.44 9.36 17.37
C GLU A 369 -23.93 9.16 17.66
N GLU A 370 -24.80 9.33 16.65
CA GLU A 370 -26.24 9.11 16.83
C GLU A 370 -26.52 7.66 17.22
N LEU A 371 -25.95 6.70 16.50
CA LEU A 371 -26.10 5.28 16.80
C LEU A 371 -25.62 4.92 18.21
N THR A 372 -24.48 5.47 18.64
CA THR A 372 -23.97 5.29 20.00
C THR A 372 -24.94 5.85 21.03
N GLY A 373 -25.48 7.05 20.81
CA GLY A 373 -26.48 7.66 21.69
C GLY A 373 -27.76 6.83 21.77
N VAL A 374 -28.25 6.32 20.63
CA VAL A 374 -29.43 5.47 20.56
C VAL A 374 -29.21 4.15 21.29
N LEU A 375 -28.08 3.46 21.08
CA LEU A 375 -27.77 2.20 21.77
C LEU A 375 -27.57 2.38 23.28
N ASN A 376 -27.00 3.50 23.72
CA ASN A 376 -26.86 3.80 25.16
C ASN A 376 -28.22 4.12 25.82
N THR A 377 -29.11 4.77 25.08
CA THR A 377 -30.44 5.14 25.58
C THR A 377 -31.36 3.92 25.61
N TYR A 378 -31.32 3.11 24.55
CA TYR A 378 -32.17 1.95 24.29
C TYR A 378 -31.32 0.67 24.12
N PRO A 379 -30.64 0.22 25.19
CA PRO A 379 -29.72 -0.92 25.12
C PRO A 379 -30.39 -2.25 24.79
N ASN A 380 -31.72 -2.31 24.88
CA ASN A 380 -32.50 -3.54 24.87
C ASN A 380 -33.40 -3.68 23.63
N HIS A 381 -33.16 -2.86 22.61
CA HIS A 381 -33.90 -2.90 21.36
C HIS A 381 -33.72 -4.25 20.65
N TYR A 382 -34.78 -4.78 20.05
CA TYR A 382 -34.74 -6.09 19.39
C TYR A 382 -33.76 -6.20 18.19
N ARG A 383 -33.46 -5.08 17.51
CA ARG A 383 -32.42 -4.99 16.45
C ARG A 383 -31.05 -4.59 17.00
N TYR A 384 -30.87 -4.60 18.32
CA TYR A 384 -29.60 -4.24 18.95
C TYR A 384 -28.40 -4.97 18.31
N PRO A 385 -28.44 -6.29 18.02
CA PRO A 385 -27.31 -6.96 17.36
C PRO A 385 -26.97 -6.39 15.97
N GLU A 386 -27.99 -6.07 15.17
CA GLU A 386 -27.79 -5.49 13.83
C GLU A 386 -27.20 -4.08 13.92
N TYR A 387 -27.72 -3.26 14.82
CA TYR A 387 -27.21 -1.92 15.06
C TYR A 387 -25.83 -1.90 15.71
N ARG A 388 -25.52 -2.88 16.55
CA ARG A 388 -24.20 -3.05 17.14
C ARG A 388 -23.18 -3.49 16.08
N LEU A 389 -23.57 -4.37 15.15
CA LEU A 389 -22.75 -4.70 13.98
C LEU A 389 -22.55 -3.46 13.08
N LEU A 390 -23.60 -2.68 12.82
CA LEU A 390 -23.46 -1.41 12.08
C LEU A 390 -22.51 -0.45 12.79
N GLN A 391 -22.60 -0.35 14.12
CA GLN A 391 -21.69 0.48 14.91
C GLN A 391 -20.24 0.01 14.77
N LEU A 392 -20.01 -1.30 14.82
CA LEU A 392 -18.69 -1.90 14.61
C LEU A 392 -18.13 -1.57 13.21
N GLN A 393 -18.94 -1.72 12.16
CA GLN A 393 -18.59 -1.36 10.79
C GLN A 393 -18.22 0.12 10.66
N LEU A 394 -19.00 1.01 11.27
CA LEU A 394 -18.74 2.45 11.27
C LEU A 394 -17.48 2.80 12.06
N MET A 395 -17.21 2.14 13.18
CA MET A 395 -15.97 2.33 13.95
C MET A 395 -14.75 1.89 13.15
N ASN A 396 -14.78 0.71 12.52
CA ASN A 396 -13.69 0.23 11.67
C ASN A 396 -13.46 1.15 10.46
N GLY A 397 -14.54 1.57 9.78
CA GLY A 397 -14.44 2.52 8.65
C GLY A 397 -13.95 3.92 9.06
N ALA A 398 -14.16 4.32 10.32
CA ALA A 398 -13.60 5.54 10.90
C ALA A 398 -12.19 5.38 11.48
N HIS A 399 -11.56 4.20 11.33
CA HIS A 399 -10.29 3.83 11.94
C HIS A 399 -10.27 3.98 13.49
N GLN A 400 -11.41 3.77 14.16
CA GLN A 400 -11.55 3.76 15.62
C GLN A 400 -11.39 2.35 16.20
N SER A 401 -10.27 1.69 15.89
CA SER A 401 -10.02 0.27 16.18
C SER A 401 -10.17 -0.09 17.66
N GLU A 402 -9.77 0.77 18.59
CA GLU A 402 -9.89 0.53 20.03
C GLU A 402 -11.37 0.45 20.46
N ARG A 403 -12.21 1.36 19.95
CA ARG A 403 -13.66 1.35 20.23
C ARG A 403 -14.33 0.17 19.55
N ALA A 404 -13.88 -0.21 18.35
CA ALA A 404 -14.34 -1.40 17.66
C ALA A 404 -14.01 -2.67 18.45
N LEU A 405 -12.79 -2.78 18.98
CA LEU A 405 -12.33 -3.90 19.82
C LEU A 405 -13.12 -4.01 21.13
N ALA A 406 -13.47 -2.88 21.75
CA ALA A 406 -14.37 -2.86 22.91
C ALA A 406 -15.79 -3.31 22.52
N ALA A 407 -16.29 -2.87 21.36
CA ALA A 407 -17.62 -3.18 20.88
C ALA A 407 -17.80 -4.64 20.45
N MET A 408 -16.77 -5.25 19.89
CA MET A 408 -16.83 -6.61 19.35
C MET A 408 -16.94 -7.70 20.42
N ASN A 409 -16.59 -7.37 21.68
CA ASN A 409 -16.70 -8.25 22.84
C ASN A 409 -18.12 -8.28 23.43
N ASP A 410 -19.05 -7.54 22.84
CA ASP A 410 -20.44 -7.53 23.24
C ASP A 410 -21.06 -8.93 23.01
N PRO A 411 -21.48 -9.65 24.05
CA PRO A 411 -22.03 -11.00 23.91
C PRO A 411 -23.33 -11.02 23.09
N ASN A 412 -23.92 -9.85 22.80
CA ASN A 412 -25.12 -9.71 21.98
C ASN A 412 -24.86 -9.64 20.48
N LEU A 413 -23.61 -9.56 20.04
CA LEU A 413 -23.27 -9.76 18.65
C LEU A 413 -23.44 -11.24 18.29
N PRO A 414 -24.00 -11.56 17.10
CA PRO A 414 -24.10 -12.93 16.64
C PRO A 414 -22.70 -13.42 16.27
N MET A 415 -21.99 -14.04 17.22
CA MET A 415 -20.58 -14.43 17.05
C MET A 415 -20.35 -15.44 15.91
N ASN A 416 -21.41 -16.15 15.51
CA ASN A 416 -21.40 -17.09 14.38
C ASN A 416 -21.88 -16.44 13.07
N ASP A 417 -21.92 -15.10 12.99
CA ASP A 417 -22.25 -14.36 11.76
C ASP A 417 -20.95 -13.91 11.07
N ALA A 418 -20.79 -14.26 9.79
CA ALA A 418 -19.58 -13.96 9.02
C ALA A 418 -19.28 -12.46 8.98
N ARG A 419 -20.32 -11.61 9.02
CA ARG A 419 -20.15 -10.15 9.07
C ARG A 419 -19.48 -9.70 10.36
N VAL A 420 -19.86 -10.29 11.49
CA VAL A 420 -19.26 -9.99 12.79
C VAL A 420 -17.81 -10.45 12.82
N VAL A 421 -17.53 -11.67 12.33
CA VAL A 421 -16.17 -12.23 12.30
C VAL A 421 -15.24 -11.38 11.43
N LEU A 422 -15.70 -10.93 10.25
CA LEU A 422 -14.93 -10.05 9.37
C LEU A 422 -14.61 -8.71 10.05
N GLU A 423 -15.60 -8.09 10.70
CA GLU A 423 -15.40 -6.81 11.38
C GLU A 423 -14.57 -6.93 12.65
N GLN A 424 -14.61 -8.08 13.34
CA GLN A 424 -13.67 -8.42 14.41
C GLN A 424 -12.24 -8.48 13.88
N ALA A 425 -12.01 -9.18 12.76
CA ALA A 425 -10.69 -9.25 12.16
C ALA A 425 -10.15 -7.87 11.78
N ARG A 426 -11.01 -6.98 11.25
CA ARG A 426 -10.65 -5.58 10.95
C ARG A 426 -10.27 -4.78 12.19
N ALA A 427 -11.01 -4.96 13.29
CA ALA A 427 -10.71 -4.28 14.54
C ALA A 427 -9.36 -4.75 15.12
N GLU A 428 -9.10 -6.06 15.13
CA GLU A 428 -7.82 -6.65 15.56
C GLU A 428 -6.66 -6.15 14.70
N LYS A 429 -6.79 -6.19 13.38
CA LYS A 429 -5.81 -5.63 12.43
C LYS A 429 -5.54 -4.14 12.69
N GLY A 430 -6.59 -3.36 12.91
CA GLY A 430 -6.47 -1.94 13.23
C GLY A 430 -5.80 -1.64 14.57
N MET A 431 -5.70 -2.63 15.46
CA MET A 431 -4.95 -2.58 16.73
C MET A 431 -3.52 -3.13 16.59
N GLY A 432 -3.15 -3.68 15.43
CA GLY A 432 -1.88 -4.38 15.21
C GLY A 432 -1.85 -5.80 15.78
N HIS A 433 -3.02 -6.38 16.12
CA HIS A 433 -3.16 -7.78 16.54
C HIS A 433 -3.26 -8.70 15.31
N ASP A 434 -2.17 -8.74 14.54
CA ASP A 434 -2.15 -9.38 13.23
C ASP A 434 -2.43 -10.88 13.27
N VAL A 435 -2.05 -11.57 14.36
CA VAL A 435 -2.21 -13.02 14.50
C VAL A 435 -3.69 -13.36 14.67
N GLU A 436 -4.35 -12.67 15.59
CA GLU A 436 -5.78 -12.82 15.89
C GLU A 436 -6.63 -12.43 14.67
N ALA A 437 -6.22 -11.38 13.95
CA ALA A 437 -6.86 -10.99 12.69
C ALA A 437 -6.78 -12.12 11.64
N LEU A 438 -5.58 -12.71 11.43
CA LEU A 438 -5.41 -13.83 10.51
C LEU A 438 -6.27 -15.04 10.91
N GLU A 439 -6.24 -15.44 12.19
CA GLU A 439 -7.02 -16.58 12.69
C GLU A 439 -8.51 -16.43 12.40
N ARG A 440 -9.07 -15.23 12.63
CA ARG A 440 -10.48 -14.93 12.35
C ARG A 440 -10.80 -14.97 10.85
N LEU A 441 -9.90 -14.47 10.01
CA LEU A 441 -10.09 -14.46 8.55
C LEU A 441 -10.07 -15.88 7.98
N TYR A 442 -9.11 -16.71 8.41
CA TYR A 442 -9.08 -18.13 8.03
C TYR A 442 -10.28 -18.90 8.60
N TYR A 443 -10.69 -18.62 9.84
CA TYR A 443 -11.91 -19.20 10.41
C TYR A 443 -13.15 -18.90 9.57
N LEU A 444 -13.32 -17.65 9.13
CA LEU A 444 -14.43 -17.26 8.25
C LEU A 444 -14.40 -18.07 6.93
N LEU A 445 -13.24 -18.17 6.29
CA LEU A 445 -13.12 -18.86 5.00
C LEU A 445 -13.25 -20.39 5.10
N GLU A 446 -12.77 -21.01 6.18
CA GLU A 446 -12.75 -22.47 6.34
C GLU A 446 -13.96 -23.04 7.07
N LYS A 447 -14.47 -22.34 8.09
CA LYS A 447 -15.53 -22.83 8.99
C LYS A 447 -16.90 -22.24 8.70
N MET A 448 -16.97 -21.24 7.82
CA MET A 448 -18.23 -20.60 7.41
C MET A 448 -18.38 -20.62 5.88
N PRO A 449 -18.40 -21.80 5.24
CA PRO A 449 -18.46 -21.91 3.77
C PRO A 449 -19.73 -21.29 3.17
N ASP A 450 -20.82 -21.23 3.96
CA ASP A 450 -22.10 -20.62 3.57
C ASP A 450 -22.12 -19.09 3.73
N ALA A 451 -21.00 -18.48 4.14
CA ALA A 451 -20.87 -17.04 4.18
C ALA A 451 -21.07 -16.45 2.78
N ASN A 452 -21.79 -15.33 2.71
CA ASN A 452 -22.05 -14.64 1.45
C ASN A 452 -20.73 -14.18 0.81
N VAL A 453 -20.70 -14.20 -0.53
CA VAL A 453 -19.58 -13.76 -1.38
C VAL A 453 -19.01 -12.43 -0.92
N ARG A 454 -19.84 -11.48 -0.47
CA ARG A 454 -19.38 -10.19 0.06
C ARG A 454 -18.41 -10.34 1.24
N GLU A 455 -18.78 -11.11 2.26
CA GLU A 455 -17.98 -11.30 3.46
C GLU A 455 -16.73 -12.13 3.17
N ARG A 456 -16.82 -13.17 2.33
CA ARG A 456 -15.66 -13.96 1.90
C ARG A 456 -14.67 -13.15 1.07
N ALA A 457 -15.16 -12.36 0.10
CA ALA A 457 -14.35 -11.42 -0.66
C ALA A 457 -13.67 -10.40 0.25
N GLY A 458 -14.41 -9.84 1.21
CA GLY A 458 -13.86 -8.99 2.26
C GLY A 458 -12.73 -9.68 3.01
N ALA A 459 -12.91 -10.94 3.43
CA ALA A 459 -11.89 -11.68 4.16
C ALA A 459 -10.61 -11.92 3.34
N TYR A 460 -10.74 -12.35 2.08
CA TYR A 460 -9.59 -12.48 1.18
C TYR A 460 -8.83 -11.17 0.99
N PHE A 461 -9.54 -10.06 0.78
CA PHE A 461 -8.93 -8.75 0.65
C PHE A 461 -8.14 -8.37 1.91
N GLU A 462 -8.73 -8.52 3.10
CA GLU A 462 -8.05 -8.21 4.36
C GLU A 462 -6.82 -9.10 4.59
N LEU A 463 -6.87 -10.38 4.20
CA LEU A 463 -5.73 -11.31 4.26
C LEU A 463 -4.57 -10.84 3.38
N VAL A 464 -4.86 -10.50 2.11
CA VAL A 464 -3.84 -10.01 1.17
C VAL A 464 -3.21 -8.71 1.67
N ASP A 465 -4.01 -7.77 2.13
CA ASP A 465 -3.52 -6.49 2.65
C ASP A 465 -2.67 -6.69 3.92
N LEU A 466 -3.11 -7.54 4.85
CA LEU A 466 -2.38 -7.83 6.08
C LEU A 466 -1.01 -8.50 5.81
N GLU A 467 -0.97 -9.52 4.95
CA GLU A 467 0.31 -10.15 4.58
C GLU A 467 1.22 -9.21 3.78
N THR A 468 0.66 -8.27 3.01
CA THR A 468 1.42 -7.22 2.32
C THR A 468 2.04 -6.24 3.32
N GLN A 469 1.29 -5.79 4.32
CA GLN A 469 1.77 -4.89 5.39
C GLN A 469 2.88 -5.53 6.23
N ARG A 470 2.79 -6.84 6.47
CA ARG A 470 3.83 -7.64 7.15
C ARG A 470 5.03 -7.97 6.27
N ASN A 471 5.05 -7.49 5.02
CA ASN A 471 6.09 -7.76 4.03
C ASN A 471 6.25 -9.27 3.69
N HIS A 472 5.20 -10.07 3.86
CA HIS A 472 5.14 -11.48 3.44
C HIS A 472 4.54 -11.62 2.03
N LEU A 473 5.22 -11.00 1.07
CA LEU A 473 4.69 -10.79 -0.29
C LEU A 473 4.35 -12.10 -1.03
N GLU A 474 5.11 -13.17 -0.79
CA GLU A 474 4.85 -14.51 -1.39
C GLU A 474 3.50 -15.09 -0.92
N LYS A 475 3.18 -14.95 0.38
CA LYS A 475 1.91 -15.41 0.94
C LYS A 475 0.75 -14.58 0.42
N ALA A 476 0.91 -13.26 0.37
CA ALA A 476 -0.10 -12.36 -0.17
C ALA A 476 -0.47 -12.73 -1.62
N VAL A 477 0.54 -12.99 -2.46
CA VAL A 477 0.33 -13.44 -3.85
C VAL A 477 -0.33 -14.82 -3.91
N LYS A 478 0.07 -15.77 -3.07
CA LYS A 478 -0.57 -17.09 -3.02
C LYS A 478 -2.06 -16.98 -2.67
N ILE A 479 -2.41 -16.19 -1.66
CA ILE A 479 -3.81 -15.96 -1.27
C ILE A 479 -4.59 -15.31 -2.42
N LEU A 480 -3.97 -14.35 -3.12
CA LEU A 480 -4.55 -13.66 -4.27
C LEU A 480 -4.86 -14.61 -5.44
N GLU A 481 -4.01 -15.61 -5.66
CA GLU A 481 -4.23 -16.66 -6.67
C GLU A 481 -5.28 -17.70 -6.25
N GLU A 482 -5.57 -17.81 -4.96
CA GLU A 482 -6.59 -18.69 -4.39
C GLU A 482 -7.97 -18.03 -4.28
N ILE A 483 -8.11 -16.73 -4.60
CA ILE A 483 -9.40 -16.03 -4.57
C ILE A 483 -10.32 -16.61 -5.66
N PRO A 484 -11.51 -17.14 -5.32
CA PRO A 484 -12.43 -17.64 -6.33
C PRO A 484 -13.05 -16.51 -7.18
N ASP A 485 -13.45 -16.83 -8.41
CA ASP A 485 -13.94 -15.84 -9.39
C ASP A 485 -15.11 -14.95 -8.89
N PRO A 486 -16.12 -15.46 -8.16
CA PRO A 486 -17.21 -14.61 -7.64
C PRO A 486 -16.72 -13.55 -6.67
N GLU A 487 -15.83 -13.91 -5.76
CA GLU A 487 -15.21 -13.02 -4.79
C GLU A 487 -14.31 -12.00 -5.49
N MET A 488 -13.52 -12.43 -6.47
CA MET A 488 -12.68 -11.54 -7.27
C MET A 488 -13.51 -10.54 -8.08
N THR A 489 -14.63 -10.99 -8.66
CA THR A 489 -15.58 -10.12 -9.37
C THR A 489 -16.21 -9.10 -8.42
N PHE A 490 -16.56 -9.53 -7.20
CA PHE A 490 -17.07 -8.62 -6.18
C PHE A 490 -16.03 -7.57 -5.78
N LEU A 491 -14.77 -7.95 -5.57
CA LEU A 491 -13.68 -7.02 -5.26
C LEU A 491 -13.39 -6.07 -6.42
N ALA A 492 -13.51 -6.53 -7.67
CA ALA A 492 -13.31 -5.71 -8.85
C ALA A 492 -14.35 -4.59 -9.00
N ASN A 493 -15.51 -4.66 -8.31
CA ASN A 493 -16.52 -3.60 -8.27
C ASN A 493 -16.12 -2.40 -7.39
N ASP A 494 -15.05 -2.51 -6.61
CA ASP A 494 -14.49 -1.45 -5.79
C ASP A 494 -13.09 -1.10 -6.31
N PRO A 495 -12.91 0.03 -7.02
CA PRO A 495 -11.64 0.36 -7.67
C PRO A 495 -10.49 0.57 -6.66
N ASP A 496 -10.79 1.01 -5.43
CA ASP A 496 -9.78 1.20 -4.38
C ASP A 496 -9.27 -0.12 -3.83
N ARG A 497 -10.13 -1.12 -3.69
CA ARG A 497 -9.68 -2.49 -3.36
C ARG A 497 -8.93 -3.10 -4.51
N TYR A 498 -9.42 -2.91 -5.74
CA TYR A 498 -8.84 -3.54 -6.90
C TYR A 498 -7.40 -3.07 -7.17
N ILE A 499 -7.13 -1.76 -7.01
CA ILE A 499 -5.78 -1.21 -7.14
C ILE A 499 -4.83 -1.71 -6.05
N GLN A 500 -5.33 -1.97 -4.83
CA GLN A 500 -4.53 -2.53 -3.74
C GLN A 500 -4.13 -3.98 -4.03
N LEU A 501 -5.01 -4.80 -4.59
CA LEU A 501 -4.67 -6.15 -5.04
C LEU A 501 -3.60 -6.13 -6.15
N ALA A 502 -3.72 -5.22 -7.11
CA ALA A 502 -2.67 -5.01 -8.13
C ALA A 502 -1.35 -4.53 -7.52
N THR A 503 -1.41 -3.73 -6.47
CA THR A 503 -0.24 -3.26 -5.71
C THR A 503 0.47 -4.41 -4.99
N ALA A 504 -0.26 -5.41 -4.50
CA ALA A 504 0.34 -6.60 -3.89
C ALA A 504 1.22 -7.37 -4.90
N TYR A 505 0.72 -7.64 -6.11
CA TYR A 505 1.54 -8.22 -7.19
C TYR A 505 2.75 -7.34 -7.56
N TYR A 506 2.53 -6.02 -7.64
CA TYR A 506 3.60 -5.07 -7.94
C TYR A 506 4.71 -5.10 -6.89
N ASN A 507 4.37 -5.11 -5.60
CA ASN A 507 5.33 -5.17 -4.50
C ASN A 507 6.11 -6.49 -4.50
N HIS A 508 5.46 -7.60 -4.88
CA HIS A 508 6.10 -8.91 -5.07
C HIS A 508 7.01 -8.98 -6.33
N ASN A 509 7.02 -7.95 -7.17
CA ASN A 509 7.70 -7.90 -8.47
C ASN A 509 7.09 -8.83 -9.55
N ASP A 510 5.83 -9.28 -9.41
CA ASP A 510 5.09 -9.97 -10.48
C ASP A 510 4.44 -8.92 -11.41
N PHE A 511 5.29 -8.20 -12.14
CA PHE A 511 4.87 -7.10 -13.01
C PHE A 511 3.85 -7.50 -14.09
N PRO A 512 3.92 -8.69 -14.74
CA PRO A 512 2.91 -9.12 -15.69
C PRO A 512 1.50 -9.22 -15.10
N LYS A 513 1.34 -9.85 -13.93
CA LYS A 513 0.02 -9.97 -13.28
C LYS A 513 -0.47 -8.64 -12.72
N ALA A 514 0.43 -7.85 -12.13
CA ALA A 514 0.10 -6.50 -11.69
C ALA A 514 -0.42 -5.65 -12.85
N LEU A 515 0.26 -5.72 -14.01
CA LEU A 515 -0.14 -5.01 -15.22
C LEU A 515 -1.52 -5.45 -15.73
N ASP A 516 -1.82 -6.74 -15.74
CA ASP A 516 -3.15 -7.25 -16.14
C ASP A 516 -4.26 -6.63 -15.26
N LEU A 517 -4.07 -6.60 -13.94
CA LEU A 517 -5.04 -5.98 -13.03
C LEU A 517 -5.15 -4.46 -13.24
N TYR A 518 -4.02 -3.75 -13.40
CA TYR A 518 -4.07 -2.31 -13.67
C TYR A 518 -4.80 -2.01 -14.99
N ILE A 519 -4.60 -2.79 -16.05
CA ILE A 519 -5.31 -2.61 -17.32
C ILE A 519 -6.81 -2.81 -17.13
N ARG A 520 -7.23 -3.86 -16.41
CA ARG A 520 -8.66 -4.08 -16.10
C ARG A 520 -9.27 -2.91 -15.32
N ILE A 521 -8.52 -2.29 -14.40
CA ILE A 521 -8.97 -1.08 -13.70
C ILE A 521 -9.13 0.09 -14.67
N LEU A 522 -8.19 0.29 -15.59
CA LEU A 522 -8.28 1.35 -16.61
C LEU A 522 -9.46 1.14 -17.56
N ASP A 523 -9.82 -0.11 -17.87
CA ASP A 523 -10.94 -0.45 -18.74
C ASP A 523 -12.29 -0.35 -18.02
N ALA A 524 -12.37 -0.77 -16.75
CA ALA A 524 -13.61 -0.76 -15.96
C ALA A 524 -13.92 0.61 -15.35
N TYR A 525 -12.88 1.40 -15.04
CA TYR A 525 -12.99 2.69 -14.35
C TYR A 525 -12.20 3.80 -15.07
N PRO A 526 -12.51 4.12 -16.33
CA PRO A 526 -11.76 5.13 -17.09
C PRO A 526 -11.89 6.54 -16.48
N ASP A 527 -12.98 6.84 -15.78
CA ASP A 527 -13.32 8.20 -15.37
C ASP A 527 -13.18 8.44 -13.85
N THR A 528 -12.60 7.52 -13.09
CA THR A 528 -12.46 7.61 -11.61
C THR A 528 -11.20 8.40 -11.22
N PRO A 529 -11.27 9.71 -10.94
CA PRO A 529 -10.08 10.57 -10.87
C PRO A 529 -9.14 10.21 -9.72
N ALA A 530 -9.65 9.53 -8.69
CA ALA A 530 -8.89 9.09 -7.53
C ALA A 530 -8.00 7.86 -7.83
N VAL A 531 -8.42 6.96 -8.73
CA VAL A 531 -7.79 5.63 -8.91
C VAL A 531 -7.11 5.51 -10.27
N THR A 532 -7.79 5.91 -11.35
CA THR A 532 -7.34 5.69 -12.72
C THR A 532 -5.96 6.31 -13.01
N PRO A 533 -5.63 7.54 -12.56
CA PRO A 533 -4.30 8.10 -12.78
C PRO A 533 -3.19 7.28 -12.10
N TRP A 534 -3.46 6.76 -10.90
CA TRP A 534 -2.50 5.93 -10.17
C TRP A 534 -2.33 4.54 -10.80
N ALA A 535 -3.43 3.92 -11.24
CA ALA A 535 -3.36 2.67 -12.00
C ALA A 535 -2.55 2.84 -13.29
N MET A 536 -2.73 3.96 -14.01
CA MET A 536 -2.00 4.28 -15.23
C MET A 536 -0.50 4.47 -14.96
N LEU A 537 -0.15 5.20 -13.91
CA LEU A 537 1.23 5.35 -13.45
C LEU A 537 1.86 4.00 -13.12
N ARG A 538 1.18 3.16 -12.33
CA ARG A 538 1.69 1.85 -11.91
C ARG A 538 1.81 0.87 -13.08
N ALA A 539 0.87 0.86 -14.01
CA ALA A 539 1.00 0.12 -15.26
C ALA A 539 2.22 0.55 -16.07
N ALA A 540 2.51 1.86 -16.13
CA ALA A 540 3.70 2.37 -16.80
C ALA A 540 5.00 1.91 -16.09
N MET A 541 4.99 1.88 -14.75
CA MET A 541 6.09 1.32 -13.98
C MET A 541 6.27 -0.19 -14.23
N CYS A 542 5.19 -0.97 -14.33
CA CYS A 542 5.28 -2.39 -14.71
C CYS A 542 5.96 -2.55 -16.08
N TYR A 543 5.54 -1.77 -17.09
CA TYR A 543 6.21 -1.77 -18.39
C TYR A 543 7.70 -1.45 -18.30
N ARG A 544 8.09 -0.44 -17.50
CA ARG A 544 9.50 -0.10 -17.25
C ARG A 544 10.27 -1.28 -16.67
N PHE A 545 9.78 -1.93 -15.62
CA PHE A 545 10.46 -3.07 -15.00
C PHE A 545 10.51 -4.32 -15.89
N MET A 546 9.61 -4.42 -16.86
CA MET A 546 9.63 -5.44 -17.91
C MET A 546 10.53 -5.07 -19.12
N ASN A 547 11.33 -4.00 -19.02
CA ASN A 547 12.16 -3.44 -20.10
C ASN A 547 11.38 -3.02 -21.37
N LYS A 548 10.09 -2.68 -21.21
CA LYS A 548 9.22 -2.15 -22.27
C LYS A 548 9.10 -0.63 -22.17
N GLU A 549 10.23 0.04 -22.39
CA GLU A 549 10.34 1.49 -22.13
C GLU A 549 9.43 2.34 -23.01
N ASP A 550 9.22 1.97 -24.27
CA ASP A 550 8.40 2.75 -25.21
C ASP A 550 6.93 2.75 -24.78
N GLU A 551 6.41 1.61 -24.33
CA GLU A 551 5.06 1.47 -23.80
C GLU A 551 4.88 2.25 -22.50
N ALA A 552 5.87 2.18 -21.59
CA ALA A 552 5.88 2.98 -20.37
C ALA A 552 5.81 4.48 -20.70
N LYS A 553 6.67 4.96 -21.61
CA LYS A 553 6.71 6.35 -22.05
C LYS A 553 5.37 6.81 -22.65
N ARG A 554 4.76 6.02 -23.54
CA ARG A 554 3.44 6.31 -24.11
C ARG A 554 2.35 6.43 -23.04
N LEU A 555 2.39 5.57 -22.03
CA LEU A 555 1.40 5.56 -20.96
C LEU A 555 1.57 6.76 -20.01
N LEU A 556 2.82 7.16 -19.71
CA LEU A 556 3.13 8.38 -18.97
C LEU A 556 2.73 9.65 -19.74
N ASP A 557 2.97 9.68 -21.05
CA ASP A 557 2.56 10.81 -21.90
C ASP A 557 1.02 10.93 -21.92
N ARG A 558 0.31 9.79 -22.00
CA ARG A 558 -1.16 9.73 -21.90
C ARG A 558 -1.68 10.18 -20.53
N LEU A 559 -1.01 9.78 -19.44
CA LEU A 559 -1.33 10.23 -18.08
C LEU A 559 -1.24 11.76 -17.96
N GLY A 560 -0.20 12.36 -18.55
CA GLY A 560 -0.03 13.81 -18.63
C GLY A 560 -1.14 14.53 -19.40
N LEU A 561 -1.62 13.92 -20.48
CA LEU A 561 -2.66 14.49 -21.32
C LEU A 561 -4.06 14.41 -20.69
N ILE A 562 -4.41 13.25 -20.12
CA ILE A 562 -5.77 12.99 -19.61
C ILE A 562 -5.95 13.55 -18.19
N TYR A 563 -4.93 13.48 -17.34
CA TYR A 563 -5.03 13.88 -15.92
C TYR A 563 -3.94 14.89 -15.53
N PRO A 564 -3.87 16.06 -16.18
CA PRO A 564 -2.79 17.03 -16.01
C PRO A 564 -2.62 17.55 -14.58
N ASN A 565 -3.67 17.50 -13.77
CA ASN A 565 -3.69 18.01 -12.39
C ASN A 565 -3.65 16.89 -11.33
N SER A 566 -3.48 15.63 -11.73
CA SER A 566 -3.45 14.52 -10.77
C SER A 566 -2.09 14.39 -10.07
N GLY A 567 -2.07 13.92 -8.82
CA GLY A 567 -0.81 13.64 -8.13
C GLY A 567 0.04 12.59 -8.86
N ALA A 568 -0.59 11.61 -9.49
CA ALA A 568 0.07 10.58 -10.30
C ALA A 568 0.79 11.17 -11.52
N GLN A 569 0.26 12.23 -12.13
CA GLN A 569 0.89 12.89 -13.27
C GLN A 569 2.25 13.50 -12.90
N LEU A 570 2.38 14.08 -11.70
CA LEU A 570 3.64 14.63 -11.22
C LEU A 570 4.72 13.55 -11.12
N TRP A 571 4.37 12.39 -10.53
CA TRP A 571 5.23 11.21 -10.51
C TRP A 571 5.56 10.72 -11.92
N GLY A 572 4.56 10.71 -12.80
CA GLY A 572 4.72 10.30 -14.19
C GLY A 572 5.73 11.17 -14.95
N ARG A 573 5.71 12.48 -14.75
CA ARG A 573 6.71 13.40 -15.33
C ARG A 573 8.12 13.11 -14.82
N ILE A 574 8.29 12.90 -13.52
CA ILE A 574 9.60 12.57 -12.93
C ILE A 574 10.15 11.28 -13.54
N PHE A 575 9.34 10.22 -13.59
CA PHE A 575 9.76 8.96 -14.22
C PHE A 575 10.00 9.11 -15.72
N ARG A 576 9.26 9.97 -16.42
CA ARG A 576 9.50 10.25 -17.84
C ARG A 576 10.89 10.86 -18.06
N VAL A 577 11.30 11.79 -17.19
CA VAL A 577 12.65 12.39 -17.21
C VAL A 577 13.73 11.35 -16.91
N GLU A 578 13.51 10.47 -15.92
CA GLU A 578 14.46 9.39 -15.60
C GLU A 578 14.69 8.43 -16.78
N MET A 579 13.61 8.08 -17.49
CA MET A 579 13.64 7.13 -18.61
C MET A 579 14.18 7.72 -19.92
N ASP A 580 14.33 9.04 -20.02
CA ASP A 580 14.80 9.69 -21.25
C ASP A 580 16.33 9.78 -21.31
N GLY A 581 17.00 8.62 -21.32
CA GLY A 581 18.47 8.56 -21.37
C GLY A 581 19.11 9.12 -22.64
N LYS A 582 18.31 9.38 -23.71
CA LYS A 582 18.80 9.99 -24.96
C LYS A 582 18.86 11.51 -24.88
N ARG A 583 18.08 12.12 -23.98
CA ARG A 583 18.02 13.57 -23.81
C ARG A 583 19.23 14.05 -23.02
N ASP A 584 19.68 15.26 -23.35
CA ASP A 584 20.81 15.89 -22.69
C ASP A 584 20.58 16.01 -21.17
N VAL A 585 21.63 15.76 -20.39
CA VAL A 585 21.58 15.77 -18.93
C VAL A 585 21.12 17.12 -18.40
N LYS A 586 21.55 18.23 -19.03
CA LYS A 586 21.20 19.58 -18.59
C LYS A 586 19.71 19.87 -18.79
N GLU A 587 19.14 19.46 -19.91
CA GLU A 587 17.71 19.65 -20.19
C GLU A 587 16.83 18.85 -19.22
N ARG A 588 17.25 17.63 -18.89
CA ARG A 588 16.56 16.77 -17.91
C ARG A 588 16.63 17.36 -16.51
N LEU A 589 17.78 17.91 -16.11
CA LEU A 589 17.93 18.63 -14.84
C LEU A 589 17.07 19.88 -14.78
N GLN A 590 17.00 20.65 -15.87
CA GLN A 590 16.13 21.83 -15.95
C GLN A 590 14.65 21.46 -15.75
N GLU A 591 14.18 20.39 -16.38
CA GLU A 591 12.80 19.94 -16.19
C GLU A 591 12.52 19.49 -14.75
N LEU A 592 13.47 18.81 -14.10
CA LEU A 592 13.34 18.46 -12.68
C LEU A 592 13.28 19.70 -11.79
N ASP A 593 14.06 20.74 -12.10
CA ASP A 593 14.02 22.02 -11.39
C ASP A 593 12.66 22.73 -11.55
N GLU A 594 12.08 22.70 -12.75
CA GLU A 594 10.73 23.22 -13.00
C GLU A 594 9.65 22.42 -12.23
N ILE A 595 9.79 21.09 -12.15
CA ILE A 595 8.91 20.21 -11.36
C ILE A 595 8.99 20.57 -9.87
N ILE A 596 10.21 20.71 -9.34
CA ILE A 596 10.47 21.06 -7.94
C ILE A 596 9.93 22.46 -7.61
N ALA A 597 10.12 23.44 -8.50
CA ALA A 597 9.67 24.80 -8.29
C ALA A 597 8.14 24.95 -8.34
N SER A 598 7.48 24.21 -9.24
CA SER A 598 6.02 24.28 -9.43
C SER A 598 5.21 23.59 -8.33
N ASN A 599 5.81 22.62 -7.63
CA ASN A 599 5.13 21.83 -6.60
C ASN A 599 6.02 21.75 -5.36
N PRO A 600 5.89 22.63 -4.36
CA PRO A 600 6.78 22.65 -3.19
C PRO A 600 6.33 21.74 -2.03
N ARG A 601 5.19 21.04 -2.13
CA ARG A 601 4.72 20.10 -1.09
C ARG A 601 4.33 18.71 -1.63
N GLY A 602 4.72 17.65 -0.90
CA GLY A 602 4.30 16.27 -1.15
C GLY A 602 5.44 15.28 -1.47
N LYS A 603 5.16 13.98 -1.35
CA LYS A 603 6.15 12.90 -1.53
C LYS A 603 6.80 12.85 -2.92
N ALA A 604 6.08 13.31 -3.96
CA ALA A 604 6.61 13.35 -5.33
C ALA A 604 7.87 14.22 -5.45
N ILE A 605 7.99 15.25 -4.62
CA ILE A 605 9.13 16.16 -4.65
C ILE A 605 10.39 15.47 -4.18
N PHE A 606 10.28 14.62 -3.16
CA PHE A 606 11.40 13.82 -2.70
C PHE A 606 11.91 12.93 -3.83
N GLU A 607 11.01 12.36 -4.64
CA GLU A 607 11.39 11.62 -5.84
C GLU A 607 12.06 12.50 -6.89
N ALA A 608 11.57 13.72 -7.14
CA ALA A 608 12.22 14.65 -8.05
C ALA A 608 13.65 14.99 -7.60
N TYR A 609 13.87 15.19 -6.29
CA TYR A 609 15.21 15.38 -5.72
C TYR A 609 16.08 14.12 -5.84
N PHE A 610 15.51 12.92 -5.65
CA PHE A 610 16.23 11.67 -5.89
C PHE A 610 16.66 11.57 -7.36
N ALA A 611 15.75 11.74 -8.30
CA ALA A 611 16.02 11.72 -9.73
C ALA A 611 17.10 12.75 -10.10
N LYS A 612 17.00 13.98 -9.57
CA LYS A 612 17.98 15.05 -9.80
C LYS A 612 19.37 14.67 -9.28
N SER A 613 19.46 14.22 -8.03
CA SER A 613 20.73 13.83 -7.43
C SER A 613 21.36 12.62 -8.13
N GLN A 614 20.55 11.67 -8.59
CA GLN A 614 21.04 10.52 -9.33
C GLN A 614 21.58 10.93 -10.69
N LEU A 615 20.84 11.78 -11.42
CA LEU A 615 21.27 12.29 -12.71
C LEU A 615 22.56 13.11 -12.62
N GLN A 616 22.69 13.97 -11.60
CA GLN A 616 23.92 14.71 -11.30
C GLN A 616 25.08 13.75 -11.00
N GLY A 617 24.88 12.80 -10.08
CA GLY A 617 25.93 11.88 -9.65
C GLY A 617 26.37 10.91 -10.74
N ASP A 618 25.44 10.39 -11.55
CA ASP A 618 25.74 9.49 -12.66
C ASP A 618 26.40 10.23 -13.84
N SER A 619 26.22 11.56 -13.94
CA SER A 619 26.93 12.42 -14.91
C SER A 619 28.34 12.83 -14.46
N GLY A 620 28.76 12.45 -13.25
CA GLY A 620 30.05 12.81 -12.65
C GLY A 620 30.04 14.12 -11.84
N ASP A 621 28.93 14.87 -11.82
CA ASP A 621 28.73 16.03 -10.96
C ASP A 621 28.34 15.62 -9.54
N HIS A 622 29.29 14.99 -8.85
CA HIS A 622 29.11 14.47 -7.51
C HIS A 622 28.89 15.56 -6.47
N GLU A 623 29.50 16.74 -6.63
CA GLU A 623 29.34 17.84 -5.69
C GLU A 623 27.89 18.36 -5.69
N SER A 624 27.32 18.61 -6.88
CA SER A 624 25.92 19.03 -6.97
C SER A 624 24.98 17.95 -6.47
N SER A 625 25.27 16.68 -6.75
CA SER A 625 24.48 15.55 -6.23
C SER A 625 24.45 15.52 -4.69
N LEU A 626 25.60 15.71 -4.04
CA LEU A 626 25.69 15.81 -2.58
C LEU A 626 24.93 17.02 -2.03
N LYS A 627 25.04 18.20 -2.66
CA LYS A 627 24.28 19.40 -2.26
C LYS A 627 22.78 19.17 -2.34
N THR A 628 22.31 18.58 -3.45
CA THR A 628 20.91 18.21 -3.66
C THR A 628 20.41 17.25 -2.57
N LEU A 629 21.21 16.22 -2.24
CA LEU A 629 20.85 15.24 -1.19
C LEU A 629 20.88 15.82 0.21
N ASN A 630 21.81 16.72 0.53
CA ASN A 630 21.83 17.41 1.81
C ASN A 630 20.60 18.31 1.99
N TYR A 631 20.22 19.04 0.94
CA TYR A 631 18.99 19.82 0.95
C TYR A 631 17.78 18.91 1.16
N LEU A 632 17.68 17.79 0.44
CA LEU A 632 16.63 16.78 0.64
C LEU A 632 16.57 16.26 2.08
N LEU A 633 17.72 15.94 2.69
CA LEU A 633 17.80 15.47 4.08
C LEU A 633 17.32 16.50 5.11
N THR A 634 17.32 17.79 4.78
CA THR A 634 16.75 18.84 5.66
C THR A 634 15.22 18.85 5.65
N MET A 635 14.62 18.32 4.58
CA MET A 635 13.15 18.22 4.43
C MET A 635 12.59 16.87 4.90
N LEU A 636 13.43 15.85 5.06
CA LEU A 636 13.01 14.49 5.41
C LEU A 636 13.07 14.25 6.91
N ASP A 637 11.94 13.81 7.47
CA ASP A 637 11.86 13.21 8.81
C ASP A 637 12.55 11.82 8.85
N ILE A 638 12.51 11.16 10.01
CA ILE A 638 13.02 9.79 10.17
C ILE A 638 12.16 8.83 9.33
N GLY A 639 12.77 8.00 8.49
CA GLY A 639 12.03 7.05 7.66
C GLY A 639 12.82 6.43 6.51
N PHE A 640 12.11 5.74 5.61
CA PHE A 640 12.67 5.04 4.45
C PHE A 640 13.37 5.98 3.46
N GLU A 641 12.76 7.13 3.17
CA GLU A 641 13.28 8.13 2.26
C GLU A 641 14.62 8.70 2.76
N ARG A 642 14.74 8.95 4.07
CA ARG A 642 15.99 9.42 4.69
C ARG A 642 17.10 8.37 4.57
N ASN A 643 16.77 7.09 4.71
CA ASN A 643 17.72 5.99 4.50
C ASN A 643 18.15 5.89 3.03
N ARG A 644 17.23 6.01 2.08
CA ARG A 644 17.53 6.05 0.64
C ARG A 644 18.45 7.23 0.30
N ALA A 645 18.16 8.42 0.82
CA ALA A 645 18.99 9.61 0.64
C ALA A 645 20.41 9.43 1.20
N ASN A 646 20.55 8.90 2.42
CA ASN A 646 21.86 8.62 3.00
C ASN A 646 22.65 7.57 2.22
N LEU A 647 21.98 6.55 1.69
CA LEU A 647 22.63 5.53 0.85
C LEU A 647 23.18 6.13 -0.44
N LEU A 648 22.36 6.91 -1.15
CA LEU A 648 22.79 7.61 -2.37
C LEU A 648 23.91 8.60 -2.08
N ARG A 649 23.78 9.37 -0.99
CA ARG A 649 24.79 10.36 -0.58
C ARG A 649 26.14 9.71 -0.32
N ARG A 650 26.16 8.58 0.38
CA ARG A 650 27.39 7.80 0.61
C ARG A 650 27.97 7.25 -0.70
N ARG A 651 27.13 6.71 -1.59
CA ARG A 651 27.57 6.18 -2.89
C ARG A 651 28.25 7.27 -3.72
N TYR A 652 27.66 8.45 -3.83
CA TYR A 652 28.22 9.54 -4.64
C TYR A 652 29.42 10.22 -4.00
N LEU A 653 29.52 10.25 -2.66
CA LEU A 653 30.75 10.64 -1.98
C LEU A 653 31.92 9.71 -2.37
N GLN A 654 31.72 8.41 -2.24
CA GLN A 654 32.76 7.42 -2.52
C GLN A 654 33.20 7.44 -3.99
N ALA A 655 32.23 7.52 -4.92
CA ALA A 655 32.50 7.58 -6.36
C ALA A 655 33.25 8.86 -6.72
N GLY A 656 32.78 10.02 -6.23
CA GLY A 656 33.40 11.30 -6.53
C GLY A 656 34.80 11.46 -5.97
N MET A 657 35.05 10.98 -4.75
CA MET A 657 36.41 10.98 -4.19
C MET A 657 37.36 10.08 -4.99
N GLU A 658 36.93 8.88 -5.40
CA GLU A 658 37.79 8.00 -6.21
C GLU A 658 38.10 8.64 -7.57
N GLN A 659 37.10 9.23 -8.22
CA GLN A 659 37.27 9.94 -9.48
C GLN A 659 38.26 11.10 -9.33
N ALA A 660 38.08 11.94 -8.31
CA ALA A 660 38.96 13.07 -8.03
C ALA A 660 40.41 12.63 -7.80
N LEU A 661 40.62 11.58 -6.99
CA LEU A 661 41.94 11.03 -6.68
C LEU A 661 42.62 10.41 -7.90
N THR A 662 41.85 9.72 -8.75
CA THR A 662 42.35 9.17 -10.02
C THR A 662 42.74 10.28 -11.00
N GLN A 663 42.02 11.41 -10.98
CA GLN A 663 42.30 12.60 -11.78
C GLN A 663 43.36 13.53 -11.16
N ARG A 664 44.00 13.11 -10.05
CA ARG A 664 45.02 13.88 -9.31
C ARG A 664 44.51 15.23 -8.79
N GLN A 665 43.26 15.27 -8.32
CA GLN A 665 42.63 16.44 -7.71
C GLN A 665 42.28 16.16 -6.24
N PRO A 666 43.27 15.96 -5.35
CA PRO A 666 43.01 15.68 -3.94
C PRO A 666 42.23 16.79 -3.24
N GLU A 667 42.37 18.05 -3.65
CA GLU A 667 41.62 19.19 -3.12
C GLU A 667 40.12 19.05 -3.41
N TYR A 668 39.76 18.53 -4.59
CA TYR A 668 38.37 18.29 -4.94
C TYR A 668 37.77 17.13 -4.12
N ALA A 669 38.56 16.07 -3.86
CA ALA A 669 38.14 15.00 -2.95
C ALA A 669 37.85 15.52 -1.53
N MET A 670 38.66 16.47 -1.02
CA MET A 670 38.40 17.15 0.25
C MET A 670 37.15 18.01 0.20
N SER A 671 36.95 18.79 -0.87
CA SER A 671 35.75 19.60 -1.04
C SER A 671 34.47 18.75 -1.05
N LEU A 672 34.49 17.55 -1.65
CA LEU A 672 33.38 16.60 -1.58
C LEU A 672 33.14 16.10 -0.14
N ALA A 673 34.22 15.86 0.62
CA ALA A 673 34.16 15.47 2.03
C ALA A 673 33.48 16.54 2.89
N GLU A 674 33.82 17.80 2.65
CA GLU A 674 33.25 18.97 3.34
C GLU A 674 31.79 19.18 2.93
N THR A 675 31.49 19.05 1.63
CA THR A 675 30.13 19.13 1.12
C THR A 675 29.24 18.08 1.76
N TYR A 676 29.73 16.88 2.06
CA TYR A 676 28.95 15.87 2.79
C TYR A 676 28.59 16.32 4.23
N GLY A 677 29.47 17.07 4.90
CA GLY A 677 29.41 17.44 6.33
C GLY A 677 30.43 16.68 7.21
N GLU A 678 30.53 16.99 8.50
CA GLU A 678 31.61 16.44 9.36
C GLU A 678 31.27 15.13 10.09
N ASP A 679 29.99 14.87 10.37
CA ASP A 679 29.57 13.80 11.29
C ASP A 679 29.89 12.38 10.82
N TRP A 680 30.09 12.17 9.52
CA TRP A 680 30.23 10.82 8.96
C TRP A 680 31.53 10.11 9.30
N ARG A 681 32.59 10.87 9.61
CA ARG A 681 33.94 10.36 9.87
C ARG A 681 34.01 9.42 11.09
N ARG A 682 32.97 9.41 11.93
CA ARG A 682 32.91 8.55 13.13
C ARG A 682 32.17 7.23 12.91
N PHE A 683 31.41 7.08 11.83
CA PHE A 683 30.60 5.88 11.61
C PHE A 683 31.36 4.78 10.89
N ASN A 684 31.21 3.54 11.37
CA ASN A 684 31.85 2.35 10.79
C ASN A 684 31.41 2.05 9.34
N LEU A 685 30.30 2.63 8.88
CA LEU A 685 29.78 2.46 7.53
C LEU A 685 30.55 3.26 6.45
N PHE A 686 31.57 4.04 6.84
CA PHE A 686 32.33 4.95 5.97
C PHE A 686 33.83 4.61 5.89
N VAL A 687 34.20 3.34 5.97
CA VAL A 687 35.61 2.92 5.85
C VAL A 687 36.24 3.47 4.57
N VAL A 688 35.65 3.20 3.40
CA VAL A 688 36.23 3.60 2.11
C VAL A 688 36.32 5.13 1.94
N PRO A 689 35.28 5.94 2.18
CA PRO A 689 35.41 7.40 2.12
C PRO A 689 36.43 7.96 3.11
N ARG A 690 36.61 7.37 4.31
CA ARG A 690 37.67 7.79 5.25
C ARG A 690 39.04 7.52 4.67
N THR A 691 39.26 6.33 4.10
CA THR A 691 40.51 5.96 3.46
C THR A 691 40.83 6.89 2.28
N GLN A 692 39.84 7.24 1.46
CA GLN A 692 39.99 8.19 0.34
C GLN A 692 40.28 9.61 0.81
N LEU A 693 39.59 10.10 1.85
CA LEU A 693 39.89 11.40 2.44
C LEU A 693 41.31 11.45 3.02
N SER A 694 41.73 10.39 3.72
CA SER A 694 43.10 10.27 4.22
C SER A 694 44.12 10.23 3.09
N GLU A 695 43.84 9.52 1.99
CA GLU A 695 44.67 9.55 0.78
C GLU A 695 44.81 10.98 0.25
N ALA A 696 43.71 11.72 0.13
CA ALA A 696 43.73 13.11 -0.33
C ALA A 696 44.60 14.00 0.58
N LEU A 697 44.40 13.95 1.89
CA LEU A 697 45.19 14.68 2.89
C LEU A 697 46.68 14.35 2.79
N MET A 698 47.02 13.06 2.67
CA MET A 698 48.41 12.62 2.51
C MET A 698 49.02 13.09 1.17
N ARG A 699 48.25 13.11 0.08
CA ARG A 699 48.65 13.69 -1.20
C ARG A 699 48.83 15.20 -1.16
N LEU A 700 48.34 15.89 -0.13
CA LEU A 700 48.60 17.31 0.13
C LEU A 700 49.68 17.53 1.21
N GLY A 701 50.23 16.46 1.79
CA GLY A 701 51.24 16.52 2.85
C GLY A 701 50.68 16.69 4.25
N GLN A 702 49.36 16.58 4.45
CA GLN A 702 48.68 16.69 5.74
C GLN A 702 48.62 15.34 6.47
N TYR A 703 49.78 14.73 6.74
CA TYR A 703 49.87 13.37 7.30
C TYR A 703 49.22 13.23 8.69
N ARG A 704 49.43 14.21 9.56
CA ARG A 704 48.90 14.21 10.94
C ARG A 704 47.37 14.29 10.97
N GLU A 705 46.75 14.92 9.98
CA GLU A 705 45.30 14.99 9.85
C GLU A 705 44.71 13.67 9.32
N ALA A 706 45.46 12.95 8.49
CA ALA A 706 45.05 11.66 7.93
C ALA A 706 45.07 10.51 8.95
N GLN A 707 46.01 10.52 9.90
CA GLN A 707 46.20 9.48 10.93
C GLN A 707 44.92 9.16 11.74
N PRO A 708 44.24 10.12 12.40
CA PRO A 708 43.07 9.80 13.23
C PRO A 708 41.92 9.21 12.42
N LEU A 709 41.79 9.54 11.13
CA LEU A 709 40.77 8.96 10.24
C LEU A 709 41.07 7.48 9.93
N LEU A 710 42.34 7.14 9.74
CA LEU A 710 42.79 5.77 9.44
C LEU A 710 42.84 4.88 10.69
N ALA A 711 43.11 5.46 11.86
CA ALA A 711 43.20 4.72 13.13
C ALA A 711 41.88 4.02 13.52
N VAL A 712 40.74 4.52 13.05
CA VAL A 712 39.41 3.96 13.31
C VAL A 712 39.04 2.87 12.29
N ASN A 713 39.84 2.68 11.22
CA ASN A 713 39.59 1.67 10.20
C ASN A 713 40.37 0.38 10.49
N ASP A 714 39.67 -0.76 10.44
CA ASP A 714 40.28 -2.06 10.72
C ASP A 714 40.83 -2.79 9.50
N ASP A 715 40.54 -2.30 8.30
CA ASP A 715 40.98 -2.93 7.06
C ASP A 715 42.49 -2.80 6.82
N VAL A 716 43.04 -3.76 6.07
CA VAL A 716 44.48 -3.89 5.81
C VAL A 716 45.04 -2.65 5.11
N GLU A 717 44.26 -2.07 4.19
CA GLU A 717 44.67 -0.91 3.40
C GLU A 717 44.79 0.33 4.27
N SER A 718 43.81 0.60 5.13
CA SER A 718 43.86 1.72 6.06
C SER A 718 45.01 1.60 7.07
N LYS A 719 45.28 0.38 7.58
CA LYS A 719 46.42 0.14 8.50
C LYS A 719 47.77 0.42 7.84
N ARG A 720 47.91 0.09 6.55
CA ARG A 720 49.12 0.40 5.77
C ARG A 720 49.27 1.89 5.52
N LEU A 721 48.20 2.56 5.09
CA LEU A 721 48.20 4.01 4.93
C LEU A 721 48.48 4.72 6.25
N HIS A 722 47.98 4.21 7.37
CA HIS A 722 48.24 4.78 8.69
C HIS A 722 49.72 4.71 9.04
N LYS A 723 50.35 3.54 8.83
CA LYS A 723 51.79 3.37 9.04
C LYS A 723 52.59 4.29 8.11
N LEU A 724 52.24 4.36 6.83
CA LEU A 724 52.90 5.26 5.89
C LEU A 724 52.74 6.73 6.31
N ALA A 725 51.56 7.13 6.78
CA ALA A 725 51.32 8.48 7.29
C ALA A 725 52.19 8.80 8.50
N ASP A 726 52.36 7.84 9.41
CA ASP A 726 53.22 7.98 10.58
C ASP A 726 54.70 8.11 10.22
N ASP A 727 55.19 7.25 9.32
CA ASP A 727 56.55 7.33 8.81
C ASP A 727 56.81 8.71 8.15
N LEU A 728 55.92 9.13 7.24
CA LEU A 728 56.05 10.41 6.53
C LEU A 728 55.93 11.63 7.45
N ALA A 729 55.06 11.59 8.46
CA ALA A 729 54.92 12.65 9.46
C ALA A 729 56.20 12.85 10.30
N ASN A 730 56.98 11.78 10.47
CA ASN A 730 58.26 11.78 11.18
C ASN A 730 59.46 12.01 10.25
N GLY A 731 59.23 12.31 8.96
CA GLY A 731 60.28 12.52 7.97
C GLY A 731 61.01 11.24 7.57
N ILE A 732 60.41 10.07 7.81
CA ILE A 732 60.90 8.76 7.43
C ILE A 732 60.29 8.40 6.07
N TYR A 733 61.12 8.00 5.11
CA TYR A 733 60.67 7.58 3.77
C TYR A 733 60.86 6.06 3.64
N PRO A 734 59.85 5.26 4.03
CA PRO A 734 60.01 3.82 4.11
C PRO A 734 60.18 3.24 2.72
N LYS A 735 61.25 2.45 2.52
CA LYS A 735 61.47 1.71 1.28
C LYS A 735 60.31 0.76 1.01
N VAL A 736 59.94 0.61 -0.26
CA VAL A 736 58.98 -0.43 -0.65
C VAL A 736 59.60 -1.81 -0.37
N ASP A 737 58.93 -2.59 0.46
CA ASP A 737 59.38 -3.93 0.85
C ASP A 737 59.57 -4.85 -0.37
N GLN A 738 60.32 -5.95 -0.19
CA GLN A 738 60.61 -6.86 -1.31
C GLN A 738 59.34 -7.48 -1.93
N ASP A 739 58.28 -7.63 -1.13
CA ASP A 739 57.00 -8.15 -1.60
C ASP A 739 56.13 -7.03 -2.20
N ARG A 740 56.28 -6.83 -3.51
CA ARG A 740 55.52 -5.84 -4.29
C ARG A 740 54.00 -6.08 -4.26
N SER A 741 53.53 -7.27 -3.89
CA SER A 741 52.10 -7.58 -3.83
C SER A 741 51.39 -6.88 -2.65
N LEU A 742 52.16 -6.33 -1.71
CA LEU A 742 51.63 -5.71 -0.51
C LEU A 742 51.38 -4.20 -0.64
N VAL A 743 51.85 -3.53 -1.69
CA VAL A 743 51.52 -2.11 -1.88
C VAL A 743 50.18 -2.01 -2.61
N ASN A 744 49.18 -1.42 -1.95
CA ASN A 744 47.89 -1.16 -2.58
C ASN A 744 47.96 0.10 -3.46
N GLU A 745 46.93 0.27 -4.29
CA GLU A 745 46.84 1.37 -5.23
C GLU A 745 46.93 2.75 -4.55
N ARG A 746 46.18 2.97 -3.48
CA ARG A 746 46.17 4.25 -2.75
C ARG A 746 47.51 4.61 -2.15
N GLU A 747 48.19 3.63 -1.54
CA GLU A 747 49.54 3.78 -1.00
C GLU A 747 50.52 4.16 -2.11
N ALA A 748 50.42 3.53 -3.28
CA ALA A 748 51.27 3.86 -4.42
C ALA A 748 51.07 5.31 -4.89
N ARG A 749 49.83 5.76 -4.98
CA ARG A 749 49.52 7.14 -5.40
C ARG A 749 50.00 8.18 -4.39
N VAL A 750 49.88 7.91 -3.09
CA VAL A 750 50.46 8.74 -2.02
C VAL A 750 51.98 8.85 -2.15
N ARG A 751 52.68 7.73 -2.39
CA ARG A 751 54.15 7.72 -2.54
C ARG A 751 54.60 8.52 -3.75
N VAL A 752 53.86 8.47 -4.87
CA VAL A 752 54.14 9.30 -6.04
C VAL A 752 53.97 10.78 -5.72
N ALA A 753 52.86 11.19 -5.08
CA ALA A 753 52.63 12.58 -4.70
C ALA A 753 53.69 13.10 -3.71
N GLU A 754 54.14 12.29 -2.75
CA GLU A 754 55.22 12.70 -1.85
C GLU A 754 56.56 12.81 -2.58
N ALA A 755 56.86 11.91 -3.51
CA ALA A 755 58.08 12.01 -4.32
C ALA A 755 58.09 13.28 -5.19
N GLU A 756 56.93 13.71 -5.71
CA GLU A 756 56.79 14.99 -6.40
C GLU A 756 57.14 16.18 -5.49
N ARG A 757 56.64 16.22 -4.24
CA ARG A 757 57.01 17.26 -3.27
C ARG A 757 58.49 17.24 -2.92
N ARG A 758 59.10 16.05 -2.82
CA ARG A 758 60.53 15.90 -2.52
C ARG A 758 61.41 16.36 -3.67
N ARG A 759 60.91 16.30 -4.91
CA ARG A 759 61.60 16.87 -6.09
C ARG A 759 61.90 18.36 -5.89
N GLU A 760 60.96 19.10 -5.32
CA GLU A 760 61.13 20.55 -5.08
C GLU A 760 62.21 20.86 -4.04
N LYS A 761 62.50 19.91 -3.15
CA LYS A 761 63.55 20.00 -2.13
C LYS A 761 64.85 19.32 -2.55
N GLU A 762 64.90 18.79 -3.78
CA GLU A 762 66.04 18.04 -4.33
C GLU A 762 66.46 16.84 -3.46
N ASP A 763 65.52 16.22 -2.73
CA ASP A 763 65.78 15.04 -1.88
C ASP A 763 65.72 13.75 -2.71
N TRP A 764 66.74 13.55 -3.54
CA TRP A 764 66.83 12.43 -4.49
C TRP A 764 66.91 11.06 -3.80
N VAL A 765 67.36 11.00 -2.54
CA VAL A 765 67.41 9.75 -1.77
C VAL A 765 66.00 9.34 -1.37
N ALA A 766 65.22 10.26 -0.80
CA ALA A 766 63.83 10.00 -0.43
C ALA A 766 62.98 9.57 -1.64
N ILE A 767 63.15 10.23 -2.79
CA ILE A 767 62.42 9.88 -4.02
C ILE A 767 62.68 8.42 -4.42
N LEU A 768 63.95 7.99 -4.38
CA LEU A 768 64.29 6.60 -4.71
C LEU A 768 63.73 5.62 -3.67
N ASP A 769 63.79 5.95 -2.39
CA ASP A 769 63.25 5.08 -1.34
C ASP A 769 61.72 4.94 -1.47
N LEU A 770 61.01 5.99 -1.87
CA LEU A 770 59.56 5.97 -2.08
C LEU A 770 59.12 5.20 -3.33
N LEU A 771 59.84 5.35 -4.45
CA LEU A 771 59.39 4.91 -5.77
C LEU A 771 60.05 3.63 -6.29
N ASN A 772 61.25 3.31 -5.80
CA ASN A 772 61.96 2.12 -6.24
C ASN A 772 61.16 0.88 -5.80
N ARG A 773 60.95 -0.05 -6.73
CA ARG A 773 60.09 -1.24 -6.57
C ARG A 773 58.60 -0.99 -6.36
N LEU A 774 58.13 0.27 -6.40
CA LEU A 774 56.70 0.56 -6.34
C LEU A 774 55.97 -0.16 -7.51
N PRO A 775 54.91 -0.94 -7.24
CA PRO A 775 54.20 -1.64 -8.31
C PRO A 775 53.52 -0.64 -9.24
N ILE A 776 53.52 -0.98 -10.53
CA ILE A 776 52.89 -0.19 -11.60
C ILE A 776 51.37 -0.43 -11.59
N LYS A 777 50.92 -1.59 -11.08
CA LYS A 777 49.52 -1.98 -10.99
C LYS A 777 48.80 -1.03 -10.01
N GLY A 778 47.74 -0.38 -10.49
CA GLY A 778 46.96 0.61 -9.74
C GLY A 778 47.31 2.06 -10.05
N LEU A 779 48.47 2.35 -10.65
CA LEU A 779 48.76 3.73 -11.07
C LEU A 779 48.03 4.04 -12.38
N SER A 780 47.39 5.21 -12.45
CA SER A 780 46.93 5.79 -13.71
C SER A 780 48.10 5.97 -14.68
N GLU A 781 47.84 6.04 -15.98
CA GLU A 781 48.93 6.21 -16.96
C GLU A 781 49.82 7.41 -16.63
N GLY A 782 49.22 8.56 -16.30
CA GLY A 782 49.96 9.73 -15.86
C GLY A 782 50.82 9.49 -14.61
N GLU A 783 50.34 8.74 -13.62
CA GLU A 783 51.10 8.36 -12.40
C GLU A 783 52.25 7.42 -12.66
N ARG A 784 52.12 6.49 -13.61
CA ARG A 784 53.26 5.66 -14.04
C ARG A 784 54.33 6.51 -14.68
N ASP A 785 53.91 7.45 -15.53
CA ASP A 785 54.81 8.33 -16.25
C ASP A 785 55.58 9.21 -15.29
N GLU A 786 54.85 9.87 -14.40
CA GLU A 786 55.46 10.77 -13.43
C GLU A 786 56.37 10.02 -12.47
N ARG A 787 56.01 8.80 -12.06
CA ARG A 787 56.90 7.92 -11.32
C ARG A 787 58.22 7.67 -12.08
N LEU A 788 58.16 7.32 -13.36
CA LEU A 788 59.35 7.05 -14.17
C LEU A 788 60.19 8.31 -14.38
N ARG A 789 59.56 9.47 -14.60
CA ARG A 789 60.25 10.77 -14.63
C ARG A 789 60.97 11.02 -13.30
N LEU A 790 60.29 10.89 -12.17
CA LEU A 790 60.92 11.13 -10.86
C LEU A 790 62.10 10.19 -10.60
N LEU A 791 61.97 8.91 -10.94
CA LEU A 791 63.07 7.94 -10.85
C LEU A 791 64.24 8.31 -11.76
N ALA A 792 63.98 8.65 -13.01
CA ALA A 792 65.01 9.07 -13.96
C ALA A 792 65.76 10.32 -13.47
N LYS A 793 65.04 11.31 -12.95
CA LYS A 793 65.63 12.53 -12.40
C LYS A 793 66.50 12.23 -11.19
N ALA A 794 65.97 11.48 -10.22
CA ALA A 794 66.70 11.15 -9.00
C ALA A 794 67.96 10.32 -9.27
N GLU A 795 67.92 9.35 -10.19
CA GLU A 795 69.12 8.59 -10.58
C GLU A 795 70.13 9.45 -11.34
N SER A 796 69.67 10.34 -12.23
CA SER A 796 70.55 11.25 -12.98
C SER A 796 71.29 12.23 -12.08
N GLU A 797 70.60 12.88 -11.14
CA GLU A 797 71.22 13.83 -10.20
C GLU A 797 72.21 13.16 -9.23
N ARG A 798 72.07 11.84 -9.03
CA ARG A 798 73.01 11.03 -8.25
C ARG A 798 74.15 10.45 -9.09
N GLY A 799 74.24 10.80 -10.37
CA GLY A 799 75.26 10.31 -11.31
C GLY A 799 75.08 8.85 -11.73
N ARG A 800 73.93 8.23 -11.43
CA ARG A 800 73.58 6.85 -11.81
C ARG A 800 72.88 6.83 -13.16
N PHE A 801 73.58 7.35 -14.16
CA PHE A 801 73.02 7.53 -15.49
C PHE A 801 72.49 6.26 -16.18
N PRO A 802 73.09 5.05 -16.03
CA PRO A 802 72.52 3.84 -16.62
C PRO A 802 71.07 3.58 -16.18
N GLN A 803 70.79 3.74 -14.88
CA GLN A 803 69.44 3.55 -14.32
C GLN A 803 68.50 4.66 -14.76
N ALA A 804 68.99 5.90 -14.84
CA ALA A 804 68.21 7.04 -15.33
C ALA A 804 67.76 6.82 -16.79
N VAL A 805 68.67 6.36 -17.65
CA VAL A 805 68.38 6.03 -19.05
C VAL A 805 67.38 4.88 -19.15
N GLN A 806 67.54 3.81 -18.36
CA GLN A 806 66.57 2.71 -18.36
C GLN A 806 65.15 3.17 -18.00
N ASN A 807 65.00 4.01 -16.96
CA ASN A 807 63.68 4.53 -16.57
C ASN A 807 63.05 5.40 -17.67
N LEU A 808 63.86 6.15 -18.41
CA LEU A 808 63.38 6.94 -19.56
C LEU A 808 63.07 6.06 -20.77
N GLU A 809 63.82 4.99 -21.02
CA GLU A 809 63.48 4.01 -22.06
C GLU A 809 62.14 3.34 -21.76
N ASP A 810 61.91 2.94 -20.52
CA ASP A 810 60.64 2.38 -20.07
C ASP A 810 59.49 3.40 -20.21
N LEU A 811 59.75 4.69 -19.95
CA LEU A 811 58.79 5.79 -20.13
C LEU A 811 58.42 6.02 -21.60
N LEU A 812 59.40 5.87 -22.49
CA LEU A 812 59.27 6.18 -23.93
C LEU A 812 58.93 4.95 -24.78
N PHE A 813 58.93 3.75 -24.19
CA PHE A 813 58.70 2.50 -24.90
C PHE A 813 57.34 2.49 -25.60
N ASN A 814 57.35 2.30 -26.93
CA ASN A 814 56.17 2.34 -27.81
C ASN A 814 55.35 3.64 -27.76
N ARG A 815 55.94 4.76 -27.34
CA ARG A 815 55.26 6.05 -27.34
C ARG A 815 55.67 6.92 -28.53
N PRO A 816 54.74 7.73 -29.08
CA PRO A 816 55.11 8.73 -30.07
C PRO A 816 55.93 9.86 -29.43
N MET A 817 56.67 10.62 -30.25
CA MET A 817 57.50 11.75 -29.80
C MET A 817 56.71 12.80 -28.99
N GLY A 818 55.44 13.00 -29.34
CA GLY A 818 54.56 13.99 -28.71
C GLY A 818 55.22 15.37 -28.69
N ASP A 819 55.20 16.03 -27.54
CA ASP A 819 55.80 17.36 -27.40
C ASP A 819 57.35 17.36 -27.43
N GLY A 820 57.99 16.20 -27.40
CA GLY A 820 59.44 16.03 -27.47
C GLY A 820 60.18 16.27 -26.15
N LYS A 821 59.51 16.66 -25.06
CA LYS A 821 60.16 16.98 -23.77
C LYS A 821 60.91 15.78 -23.19
N ASP A 822 60.23 14.64 -23.08
CA ASP A 822 60.79 13.45 -22.44
C ASP A 822 61.91 12.82 -23.30
N TYR A 823 61.78 12.87 -24.64
CA TYR A 823 62.84 12.44 -25.57
C TYR A 823 64.05 13.37 -25.57
N TYR A 824 63.84 14.68 -25.51
CA TYR A 824 64.94 15.65 -25.36
C TYR A 824 65.70 15.38 -24.06
N TRP A 825 64.97 15.16 -22.97
CA TRP A 825 65.58 14.85 -21.69
C TRP A 825 66.34 13.51 -21.72
N TYR A 826 65.78 12.48 -22.36
CA TYR A 826 66.46 11.22 -22.61
C TYR A 826 67.79 11.41 -23.35
N ALA A 827 67.81 12.21 -24.42
CA ALA A 827 69.03 12.55 -25.14
C ALA A 827 70.06 13.26 -24.24
N THR A 828 69.61 14.18 -23.38
CA THR A 828 70.49 14.89 -22.43
C THR A 828 71.11 13.95 -21.40
N VAL A 829 70.33 13.05 -20.81
CA VAL A 829 70.86 12.06 -19.84
C VAL A 829 71.80 11.09 -20.55
N GLN A 830 71.48 10.67 -21.77
CA GLN A 830 72.34 9.81 -22.58
C GLN A 830 73.66 10.49 -22.95
N GLN A 831 73.65 11.79 -23.24
CA GLN A 831 74.85 12.59 -23.51
C GLN A 831 75.76 12.62 -22.29
N ALA A 832 75.20 12.86 -21.10
CA ALA A 832 75.95 12.86 -19.85
C ALA A 832 76.58 11.48 -19.54
N TRP A 833 75.91 10.40 -19.94
CA TRP A 833 76.38 9.03 -19.70
C TRP A 833 77.41 8.52 -20.71
N ARG A 834 77.05 8.53 -21.99
CA ARG A 834 77.77 7.83 -23.07
C ARG A 834 78.47 8.79 -24.03
N GLY A 835 78.43 10.09 -23.74
CA GLY A 835 79.02 11.14 -24.56
C GLY A 835 78.18 11.51 -25.78
N ASP A 836 78.72 12.48 -26.52
CA ASP A 836 78.03 13.17 -27.61
C ASP A 836 77.62 12.23 -28.76
N GLU A 837 78.43 11.21 -29.08
CA GLU A 837 78.19 10.29 -30.20
C GLU A 837 76.88 9.52 -30.06
N LYS A 838 76.54 9.09 -28.84
CA LYS A 838 75.30 8.30 -28.59
C LYS A 838 74.07 9.17 -28.46
N ALA A 839 74.20 10.41 -28.00
CA ALA A 839 73.08 11.33 -27.85
C ALA A 839 72.66 12.01 -29.16
N LEU A 840 73.60 12.23 -30.08
CA LEU A 840 73.37 12.96 -31.32
C LEU A 840 72.21 12.40 -32.18
N PRO A 841 72.07 11.08 -32.41
CA PRO A 841 70.94 10.53 -33.17
C PRO A 841 69.58 10.81 -32.52
N VAL A 842 69.53 10.80 -31.19
CA VAL A 842 68.29 11.06 -30.44
C VAL A 842 67.93 12.54 -30.50
N TYR A 843 68.90 13.45 -30.35
CA TYR A 843 68.65 14.88 -30.55
C TYR A 843 68.18 15.18 -31.99
N ARG A 844 68.75 14.53 -33.01
CA ARG A 844 68.27 14.67 -34.40
C ARG A 844 66.82 14.23 -34.52
N LYS A 845 66.47 13.08 -33.94
CA LYS A 845 65.09 12.60 -33.90
C LYS A 845 64.14 13.59 -33.24
N VAL A 846 64.53 14.21 -32.12
CA VAL A 846 63.74 15.26 -31.45
C VAL A 846 63.59 16.50 -32.32
N ALA A 847 64.67 16.97 -32.95
CA ALA A 847 64.65 18.12 -33.85
C ALA A 847 63.68 17.92 -35.02
N ASP A 848 63.61 16.70 -35.54
CA ASP A 848 62.78 16.36 -36.69
C ASP A 848 61.30 16.15 -36.29
N GLU A 849 61.05 15.34 -35.25
CA GLU A 849 59.72 14.78 -34.96
C GLU A 849 58.93 15.49 -33.83
N ALA A 850 59.55 16.29 -32.96
CA ALA A 850 58.85 16.85 -31.78
C ALA A 850 57.74 17.84 -32.16
N GLU A 851 56.56 17.78 -31.56
CA GLU A 851 55.47 18.71 -31.89
C GLU A 851 55.75 20.15 -31.44
N LYS A 852 56.40 20.33 -30.28
CA LYS A 852 56.72 21.67 -29.76
C LYS A 852 58.02 22.19 -30.35
N VAL A 853 57.90 23.32 -31.04
CA VAL A 853 59.01 24.09 -31.63
C VAL A 853 60.13 24.35 -30.63
N GLN A 854 59.79 24.63 -29.37
CA GLN A 854 60.77 24.82 -28.30
C GLN A 854 61.75 23.65 -28.17
N PHE A 855 61.27 22.41 -28.15
CA PHE A 855 62.14 21.24 -27.98
C PHE A 855 62.88 20.87 -29.27
N LYS A 856 62.29 21.15 -30.44
CA LYS A 856 63.01 21.04 -31.72
C LYS A 856 64.25 21.94 -31.74
N ALA A 857 64.05 23.20 -31.35
CA ALA A 857 65.12 24.18 -31.40
C ALA A 857 66.18 23.96 -30.31
N LEU A 858 65.78 23.57 -29.09
CA LEU A 858 66.72 23.15 -28.05
C LEU A 858 67.55 21.93 -28.50
N ALA A 859 66.94 20.96 -29.18
CA ALA A 859 67.66 19.82 -29.75
C ALA A 859 68.66 20.26 -30.84
N LEU A 860 68.28 21.19 -31.72
CA LEU A 860 69.19 21.76 -32.73
C LEU A 860 70.35 22.54 -32.12
N MET A 861 70.12 23.30 -31.05
CA MET A 861 71.21 23.93 -30.31
C MET A 861 72.20 22.90 -29.78
N ARG A 862 71.70 21.80 -29.18
CA ARG A 862 72.57 20.71 -28.69
C ARG A 862 73.30 19.99 -29.81
N ILE A 863 72.67 19.79 -30.96
CA ILE A 863 73.31 19.25 -32.17
C ILE A 863 74.45 20.19 -32.61
N GLY A 864 74.22 21.50 -32.64
CA GLY A 864 75.22 22.52 -32.94
C GLY A 864 76.43 22.45 -32.00
N ASP A 865 76.19 22.43 -30.68
CA ASP A 865 77.23 22.30 -29.65
C ASP A 865 78.10 21.04 -29.87
N ILE A 866 77.46 19.90 -30.14
CA ILE A 866 78.12 18.61 -30.35
C ILE A 866 78.99 18.64 -31.61
N LEU A 867 78.44 19.13 -32.73
CA LEU A 867 79.14 19.17 -34.01
C LEU A 867 80.31 20.15 -34.00
N GLN A 868 80.16 21.28 -33.29
CA GLN A 868 81.24 22.25 -33.08
C GLN A 868 82.41 21.60 -32.34
N LYS A 869 82.16 20.83 -31.27
CA LYS A 869 83.21 20.07 -30.56
C LYS A 869 83.90 19.04 -31.44
N GLN A 870 83.15 18.42 -32.37
CA GLN A 870 83.67 17.49 -33.37
C GLN A 870 84.40 18.17 -34.53
N ARG A 871 84.53 19.51 -34.52
CA ARG A 871 85.09 20.35 -35.60
C ARG A 871 84.33 20.27 -36.93
N ASN A 872 83.08 19.79 -36.94
CA ASN A 872 82.18 19.89 -38.09
C ASN A 872 81.47 21.24 -38.07
N LEU A 873 82.24 22.31 -38.34
CA LEU A 873 81.79 23.69 -38.17
C LEU A 873 80.61 24.05 -39.08
N THR A 874 80.53 23.44 -40.27
CA THR A 874 79.48 23.71 -41.26
C THR A 874 78.11 23.22 -40.81
N GLU A 875 78.00 21.95 -40.40
CA GLU A 875 76.73 21.43 -39.88
C GLU A 875 76.37 22.06 -38.53
N ALA A 876 77.38 22.40 -37.71
CA ALA A 876 77.16 23.10 -36.44
C ALA A 876 76.51 24.47 -36.65
N LYS A 877 77.05 25.28 -37.57
CA LYS A 877 76.47 26.58 -37.95
C LYS A 877 75.02 26.43 -38.42
N GLN A 878 74.76 25.50 -39.34
CA GLN A 878 73.41 25.25 -39.86
C GLN A 878 72.42 24.84 -38.76
N ALA A 879 72.86 24.03 -37.79
CA ALA A 879 72.00 23.64 -36.68
C ALA A 879 71.62 24.84 -35.79
N PHE A 880 72.58 25.73 -35.49
CA PHE A 880 72.31 26.96 -34.74
C PHE A 880 71.43 27.95 -35.50
N GLU A 881 71.63 28.12 -36.81
CA GLU A 881 70.77 28.96 -37.66
C GLU A 881 69.33 28.44 -37.65
N LYS A 882 69.14 27.15 -37.93
CA LYS A 882 67.82 26.51 -37.87
C LYS A 882 67.17 26.64 -36.50
N ALA A 883 67.93 26.50 -35.42
CA ALA A 883 67.40 26.72 -34.07
C ALA A 883 66.88 28.16 -33.94
N ALA A 884 67.69 29.16 -34.30
CA ALA A 884 67.32 30.57 -34.21
C ALA A 884 66.15 31.00 -35.12
N GLU A 885 65.93 30.27 -36.22
CA GLU A 885 64.83 30.47 -37.14
C GLU A 885 63.52 29.88 -36.63
N LEU A 886 63.58 28.74 -35.93
CA LEU A 886 62.40 28.04 -35.43
C LEU A 886 61.60 28.88 -34.43
N ASP A 887 62.27 29.56 -33.50
CA ASP A 887 61.64 30.52 -32.58
C ASP A 887 62.51 31.76 -32.40
N PRO A 888 62.36 32.77 -33.28
CA PRO A 888 63.15 34.00 -33.25
C PRO A 888 63.05 34.82 -31.98
N GLN A 889 61.99 34.60 -31.17
CA GLN A 889 61.69 35.37 -29.96
C GLN A 889 62.10 34.63 -28.68
N ALA A 890 62.51 33.36 -28.78
CA ALA A 890 62.97 32.61 -27.63
C ALA A 890 64.21 33.25 -27.00
N SER A 891 64.34 33.14 -25.68
CA SER A 891 65.48 33.67 -24.93
C SER A 891 66.84 33.11 -25.36
N TRP A 892 66.86 31.92 -25.96
CA TRP A 892 68.06 31.26 -26.47
C TRP A 892 68.38 31.58 -27.94
N ALA A 893 67.46 32.19 -28.69
CA ALA A 893 67.65 32.49 -30.12
C ALA A 893 68.79 33.50 -30.40
N PRO A 894 68.99 34.58 -29.61
CA PRO A 894 70.14 35.45 -29.79
C PRO A 894 71.47 34.72 -29.63
N MET A 895 71.55 33.80 -28.67
CA MET A 895 72.74 32.96 -28.44
C MET A 895 72.99 32.02 -29.62
N ALA A 896 71.95 31.39 -30.16
CA ALA A 896 72.08 30.54 -31.34
C ALA A 896 72.59 31.34 -32.57
N ARG A 897 72.06 32.55 -32.82
CA ARG A 897 72.58 33.42 -33.92
C ARG A 897 74.03 33.82 -33.70
N GLU A 898 74.39 34.16 -32.47
CA GLU A 898 75.76 34.53 -32.13
C GLU A 898 76.71 33.35 -32.34
N ASN A 899 76.36 32.16 -31.87
CA ASN A 899 77.15 30.95 -32.10
C ASN A 899 77.32 30.64 -33.59
N ALA A 900 76.26 30.79 -34.40
CA ALA A 900 76.33 30.65 -35.85
C ALA A 900 77.29 31.66 -36.51
N LYS A 901 77.23 32.94 -36.12
CA LYS A 901 78.13 34.00 -36.60
C LYS A 901 79.59 33.77 -36.20
N GLN A 902 79.82 33.33 -34.97
CA GLN A 902 81.18 33.01 -34.51
C GLN A 902 81.77 31.86 -35.31
N LEU A 903 80.97 30.83 -35.62
CA LEU A 903 81.39 29.72 -36.47
C LEU A 903 81.67 30.17 -37.92
N GLU A 904 80.89 31.09 -38.46
CA GLU A 904 81.12 31.70 -39.77
C GLU A 904 82.47 32.44 -39.82
N LEU A 905 82.78 33.26 -38.82
CA LEU A 905 84.07 33.95 -38.72
C LEU A 905 85.24 32.96 -38.63
N VAL A 906 85.10 31.88 -37.86
CA VAL A 906 86.13 30.84 -37.75
C VAL A 906 86.35 30.12 -39.10
N GLN A 907 85.29 29.92 -39.88
CA GLN A 907 85.39 29.34 -41.22
C GLN A 907 86.07 30.27 -42.21
N GLU A 908 85.80 31.58 -42.15
CA GLU A 908 86.45 32.60 -43.01
C GLU A 908 87.94 32.80 -42.68
N MET A 909 88.34 32.54 -41.43
CA MET A 909 89.73 32.66 -40.98
C MET A 909 90.57 31.38 -41.14
N ALA A 910 89.97 30.26 -41.52
CA ALA A 910 90.67 29.01 -41.79
C ALA A 910 91.23 29.02 -43.23
N PRO A 911 92.56 29.03 -43.44
CA PRO A 911 93.17 29.11 -44.77
C PRO A 911 92.96 27.86 -45.63
#